data_AF-A0A4D4LJE4-F1
#
_entry.id   AF-A0A4D4LJE4-F1
#
_cell.length_a   1.000
_cell.length_b   1.000
_cell.length_c   1.000
_cell.angle_alpha   90.00
_cell.angle_beta   90.00
_cell.angle_gamma   90.00
#
_symmetry.space_group_name_H-M   'P 1'
#
loop_
_entity.id
_entity.type
_entity.pdbx_description
1 polymer ?
#
loop_
_entity_poly.entity_id
_entity_poly.type
_entity_poly.pdbx_seq_one_letter_code
_entity_poly.pdbx_strand_id
1 'polypeptide(L)'
;MLSLVGVDERPCTEHPEVSRGLALTLMLVRALTEADIQARLWCGTRGAVSVGRSDQLDSTVQAEIWGLGRVAAMEHPRIWGGLVDLPGTLDERAAARLVWALSAEGGEDQVALRGSGAYARRLHRVTVGNESAERAWRPRGSVLITGGTGALGAHVARWVVREGAEHVVLTSRRGPAAEGAAELTAELEELGAAVTVAACDAADRDALAAVLAAIPERYPLSAVVHAAGILDDGVLDGLTVDRLAGTLAAKVEGARHLHELTAELSLDAFVLFSSFAGVVGSAGQAAYAAANAHLDALAQRRRAQGLAATAVAWGPWADGGMAASGRAGERMRGGPLPPMAPSLAVDALGWAASQDEAALVVADIDWTGMAPLLSAGLTALVSDIPEARELLTDMTGTTGRPAPGHELRDQLAGRPDEEQRLLLLDLIRTHAASALGHFSAESVEPGRAFRDLGFDSLTAIELRNRLDLATGLSLPATLIFDYPTAEVLADHLWRELGGAHAAAATSAVADRVRPDDDDPIAIVAMSCRFPGGVETPQDLWRLLAEGGDAIAGFPGDRGWDVEGMYHPDPEHPGTFYAREGGFLYGAPQFDPGFFGISPREALAMDPQQRLLLETSWEAFEYAGVKPASLRGTRTGVFVGTNGQDYSTIMLDAPEDFGGHVGTGSAASVVSGRISYTFGLEGPAMTVDTACSSSLVALHLAAQALRQGECDLALAGGVSVMSTPGAFVVFSRQRGLAPDGRCKPFAEGADGTGWSEGVGMLLVERLSDARRNGHQVLAIVRGSAVNQDGASNGLTAPNGPSQQRVIRQALASAGLSAAEVDAVEAHGTGTTLGDPIEAQALLATYGQDRAEGRPLWLGAIKSNIGHTQAAAGVAGVIKMVMAMRAGVLPRTLHVDEPSRQVDWSAGEVRLLTEATAWPETGQPRRAGVSSFGLSGTNAHTIIEQAPDLEEAQAPEQAGPGAPVSAAVVPWLVSGQSREALRAQAERLYGHLAGREDIGVLDAGHTLAARTVFEHRAVLVGEDRETLLRGLRAVAEGGIASGAVQGQAVTGASRRSCSRVRALSAWAWGGSCTTPIPCSPVPWTRCARTWTWLWTVRCVR
;
A
#
# COMPACT_ATOMS: atom_id res chain seq x y z
N MET A 1 -10.48 30.01 -11.16
CA MET A 1 -10.69 30.34 -9.74
C MET A 1 -9.78 31.52 -9.37
N LEU A 2 -10.29 32.55 -8.69
CA LEU A 2 -9.47 33.65 -8.15
C LEU A 2 -9.40 33.51 -6.64
N SER A 3 -8.19 33.44 -6.09
CA SER A 3 -7.93 33.43 -4.65
C SER A 3 -7.41 34.77 -4.18
N LEU A 4 -8.02 35.29 -3.12
CA LEU A 4 -7.58 36.51 -2.43
C LEU A 4 -6.96 36.19 -1.06
N VAL A 5 -6.72 34.92 -0.73
CA VAL A 5 -6.15 34.56 0.58
C VAL A 5 -4.77 35.18 0.80
N GLY A 6 -4.02 35.37 -0.30
CA GLY A 6 -2.70 36.01 -0.30
C GLY A 6 -2.70 37.43 0.27
N VAL A 7 -3.83 38.17 0.27
CA VAL A 7 -3.88 39.53 0.85
C VAL A 7 -3.84 39.58 2.38
N ASP A 8 -3.89 38.43 3.07
CA ASP A 8 -3.77 38.37 4.53
C ASP A 8 -2.31 38.38 4.98
N GLU A 9 -1.81 39.55 5.39
CA GLU A 9 -0.44 39.71 5.88
C GLU A 9 -0.26 39.43 7.37
N ARG A 10 -1.32 39.04 8.09
CA ARG A 10 -1.20 38.76 9.53
C ARG A 10 -0.26 37.57 9.74
N PRO A 11 0.61 37.58 10.76
CA PRO A 11 1.48 36.46 11.06
C PRO A 11 0.69 35.20 11.47
N CYS A 12 1.23 34.03 11.16
CA CYS A 12 0.77 32.76 11.73
C CYS A 12 1.04 32.71 13.24
N THR A 13 0.22 31.95 13.98
CA THR A 13 0.33 31.88 15.46
C THR A 13 1.56 31.12 15.93
N GLU A 14 1.93 30.03 15.24
CA GLU A 14 3.06 29.17 15.62
C GLU A 14 4.37 29.57 14.91
N HIS A 15 4.26 30.22 13.75
CA HIS A 15 5.39 30.69 12.93
C HIS A 15 5.18 32.16 12.50
N PRO A 16 5.47 33.14 13.38
CA PRO A 16 5.23 34.56 13.10
C PRO A 16 5.93 35.13 11.85
N GLU A 17 7.02 34.51 11.44
CA GLU A 17 7.80 34.81 10.23
C GLU A 17 7.07 34.44 8.92
N VAL A 18 5.97 33.69 8.99
CA VAL A 18 5.13 33.34 7.84
C VAL A 18 3.81 34.11 7.92
N SER A 19 3.47 34.83 6.86
CA SER A 19 2.14 35.43 6.74
C SER A 19 1.07 34.35 6.54
N ARG A 20 -0.11 34.56 7.13
CA ARG A 20 -1.28 33.68 6.95
C ARG A 20 -1.62 33.53 5.48
N GLY A 21 -1.53 34.60 4.71
CA GLY A 21 -1.79 34.58 3.27
C GLY A 21 -0.83 33.67 2.52
N LEU A 22 0.46 33.68 2.85
CA LEU A 22 1.44 32.78 2.25
C LEU A 22 1.19 31.31 2.63
N ALA A 23 0.95 31.03 3.91
CA ALA A 23 0.63 29.68 4.39
C ALA A 23 -0.67 29.14 3.76
N LEU A 24 -1.73 29.94 3.71
CA LEU A 24 -3.00 29.58 3.08
C LEU A 24 -2.88 29.41 1.57
N THR A 25 -2.03 30.20 0.90
CA THR A 25 -1.78 30.03 -0.53
C THR A 25 -1.06 28.71 -0.82
N LEU A 26 -0.05 28.37 -0.01
CA LEU A 26 0.61 27.05 -0.08
C LEU A 26 -0.40 25.92 0.12
N MET A 27 -1.20 25.99 1.18
CA MET A 27 -2.25 25.01 1.46
C MET A 27 -3.29 24.92 0.35
N LEU A 28 -3.68 26.04 -0.26
CA LEU A 28 -4.66 26.07 -1.35
C LEU A 28 -4.12 25.38 -2.60
N VAL A 29 -2.87 25.66 -2.97
CA VAL A 29 -2.22 24.99 -4.12
C VAL A 29 -2.17 23.49 -3.87
N ARG A 30 -1.71 23.07 -2.69
CA ARG A 30 -1.68 21.65 -2.29
C ARG A 30 -3.07 21.01 -2.31
N ALA A 31 -4.07 21.66 -1.72
CA ALA A 31 -5.43 21.12 -1.65
C ALA A 31 -6.06 20.97 -3.04
N LEU A 32 -5.79 21.89 -3.98
CA LEU A 32 -6.27 21.76 -5.36
C LEU A 32 -5.60 20.58 -6.09
N THR A 33 -4.31 20.36 -5.86
CA THR A 33 -3.57 19.22 -6.41
C THR A 33 -4.05 17.91 -5.78
N GLU A 34 -4.16 17.85 -4.45
CA GLU A 34 -4.61 16.67 -3.68
C GLU A 34 -6.05 16.28 -4.03
N ALA A 35 -6.92 17.26 -4.34
CA ALA A 35 -8.31 17.02 -4.72
C ALA A 35 -8.56 16.87 -6.24
N ASP A 36 -7.50 16.90 -7.06
CA ASP A 36 -7.54 16.85 -8.54
C ASP A 36 -8.54 17.83 -9.19
N ILE A 37 -8.70 19.02 -8.59
CA ILE A 37 -9.65 20.02 -9.08
C ILE A 37 -9.06 20.69 -10.33
N GLN A 38 -9.66 20.42 -11.48
CA GLN A 38 -9.29 20.97 -12.79
C GLN A 38 -9.70 22.45 -12.95
N ALA A 39 -9.33 23.32 -12.00
CA ALA A 39 -9.61 24.74 -12.03
C ALA A 39 -8.32 25.57 -12.01
N ARG A 40 -8.14 26.45 -13.01
CA ARG A 40 -7.00 27.38 -13.06
C ARG A 40 -7.05 28.37 -11.89
N LEU A 41 -6.09 28.30 -10.98
CA LEU A 41 -5.92 29.15 -9.81
C LEU A 41 -5.18 30.44 -10.17
N TRP A 42 -5.85 31.56 -10.00
CA TRP A 42 -5.26 32.89 -10.01
C TRP A 42 -5.06 33.37 -8.58
N CYS A 43 -3.86 33.80 -8.22
CA CYS A 43 -3.57 34.38 -6.90
C CYS A 43 -3.53 35.90 -7.00
N GLY A 44 -4.41 36.56 -6.24
CA GLY A 44 -4.50 38.01 -6.15
C GLY A 44 -3.65 38.56 -5.01
N THR A 45 -2.81 39.55 -5.32
CA THR A 45 -2.03 40.33 -4.34
C THR A 45 -2.42 41.81 -4.40
N ARG A 46 -1.88 42.63 -3.50
CA ARG A 46 -2.01 44.09 -3.57
C ARG A 46 -0.72 44.80 -3.16
N GLY A 47 -0.17 45.62 -4.05
CA GLY A 47 1.06 46.36 -3.78
C GLY A 47 2.30 45.46 -3.69
N ALA A 48 2.24 44.27 -4.27
CA ALA A 48 3.34 43.28 -4.29
C ALA A 48 4.43 43.63 -5.30
N VAL A 49 4.08 44.39 -6.33
CA VAL A 49 4.94 44.73 -7.46
C VAL A 49 4.69 46.20 -7.85
N SER A 50 5.71 46.83 -8.45
CA SER A 50 5.62 48.19 -9.00
C SER A 50 5.64 48.15 -10.53
N VAL A 51 4.82 48.97 -11.17
CA VAL A 51 4.85 49.15 -12.65
C VAL A 51 5.76 50.31 -13.10
N GLY A 52 6.47 50.96 -12.19
CA GLY A 52 7.41 52.05 -12.50
C GLY A 52 7.55 53.08 -11.38
N ARG A 53 8.36 54.13 -11.62
CA ARG A 53 8.76 55.12 -10.59
C ARG A 53 7.58 55.86 -9.90
N SER A 54 6.43 55.96 -10.56
CA SER A 54 5.22 56.60 -10.02
C SER A 54 4.26 55.63 -9.29
N ASP A 55 4.57 54.33 -9.26
CA ASP A 55 3.79 53.29 -8.61
C ASP A 55 4.60 52.73 -7.44
N GLN A 56 4.19 53.03 -6.21
CA GLN A 56 4.92 52.57 -5.03
C GLN A 56 4.62 51.11 -4.73
N LEU A 57 5.66 50.36 -4.34
CA LEU A 57 5.50 49.01 -3.80
C LEU A 57 5.15 49.14 -2.31
N ASP A 58 3.91 48.79 -1.97
CA ASP A 58 3.35 49.01 -0.64
C ASP A 58 3.62 47.86 0.33
N SER A 59 3.77 46.62 -0.18
CA SER A 59 3.96 45.43 0.65
C SER A 59 5.01 44.47 0.12
N THR A 60 6.08 44.28 0.88
CA THR A 60 7.13 43.29 0.60
C THR A 60 6.67 41.86 0.93
N VAL A 61 5.76 41.71 1.90
CA VAL A 61 5.16 40.42 2.28
C VAL A 61 4.33 39.85 1.13
N GLN A 62 3.58 40.70 0.42
CA GLN A 62 2.79 40.25 -0.74
C GLN A 62 3.67 39.73 -1.89
N ALA A 63 4.94 40.15 -1.98
CA ALA A 63 5.85 39.65 -3.00
C ALA A 63 6.24 38.18 -2.78
N GLU A 64 6.10 37.64 -1.56
CA GLU A 64 6.35 36.24 -1.26
C GLU A 64 5.40 35.31 -2.04
N ILE A 65 4.13 35.74 -2.20
CA ILE A 65 3.11 35.03 -3.00
C ILE A 65 3.55 34.91 -4.46
N TRP A 66 4.23 35.93 -4.99
CA TRP A 66 4.74 35.90 -6.36
C TRP A 66 5.89 34.91 -6.52
N GLY A 67 6.77 34.82 -5.54
CA GLY A 67 7.84 33.82 -5.53
C GLY A 67 7.29 32.39 -5.49
N LEU A 68 6.35 32.11 -4.57
CA LEU A 68 5.70 30.81 -4.46
C LEU A 68 4.90 30.46 -5.72
N GLY A 69 4.12 31.42 -6.24
CA GLY A 69 3.28 31.20 -7.41
C GLY A 69 4.05 30.90 -8.69
N ARG A 70 5.25 31.49 -8.87
CA ARG A 70 6.13 31.14 -10.00
C ARG A 70 6.61 29.69 -9.94
N VAL A 71 6.83 29.16 -8.73
CA VAL A 71 7.17 27.74 -8.55
C VAL A 71 5.93 26.85 -8.75
N ALA A 72 4.77 27.26 -8.28
CA ALA A 72 3.50 26.56 -8.51
C ALA A 72 3.15 26.45 -10.00
N ALA A 73 3.47 27.49 -10.79
CA ALA A 73 3.33 27.46 -12.25
C ALA A 73 4.17 26.36 -12.91
N MET A 74 5.35 26.06 -12.36
CA MET A 74 6.26 25.04 -12.88
C MET A 74 5.91 23.62 -12.39
N GLU A 75 5.54 23.49 -11.11
CA GLU A 75 5.26 22.19 -10.49
C GLU A 75 3.83 21.69 -10.81
N HIS A 76 2.87 22.61 -10.95
CA HIS A 76 1.46 22.29 -11.19
C HIS A 76 0.86 23.10 -12.35
N PRO A 77 1.41 23.02 -13.58
CA PRO A 77 0.99 23.86 -14.72
C PRO A 77 -0.47 23.64 -15.15
N ARG A 78 -1.07 22.49 -14.83
CA ARG A 78 -2.47 22.17 -15.18
C ARG A 78 -3.49 22.97 -14.37
N ILE A 79 -3.20 23.22 -13.10
CA ILE A 79 -4.10 23.94 -12.18
C ILE A 79 -3.67 25.39 -11.98
N TRP A 80 -2.50 25.81 -12.45
CA TRP A 80 -2.05 27.18 -12.29
C TRP A 80 -2.69 28.11 -13.33
N GLY A 81 -3.25 29.22 -12.87
CA GLY A 81 -3.88 30.25 -13.70
C GLY A 81 -3.01 31.49 -13.86
N GLY A 82 -2.41 32.00 -12.78
CA GLY A 82 -1.52 33.17 -12.83
C GLY A 82 -1.49 33.99 -11.54
N LEU A 83 -0.73 35.09 -11.58
CA LEU A 83 -0.55 36.08 -10.52
C LEU A 83 -1.12 37.43 -10.98
N VAL A 84 -1.94 38.06 -10.12
CA VAL A 84 -2.52 39.37 -10.41
C VAL A 84 -2.37 40.33 -9.23
N ASP A 85 -1.68 41.46 -9.45
CA ASP A 85 -1.57 42.51 -8.43
C ASP A 85 -2.66 43.57 -8.62
N LEU A 86 -3.53 43.71 -7.61
CA LEU A 86 -4.71 44.56 -7.62
C LEU A 86 -4.39 45.98 -7.12
N PRO A 87 -5.11 47.01 -7.60
CA PRO A 87 -4.96 48.37 -7.08
C PRO A 87 -5.49 48.50 -5.65
N GLY A 88 -5.05 49.54 -4.93
CA GLY A 88 -5.52 49.89 -3.58
C GLY A 88 -7.04 49.97 -3.44
N THR A 89 -7.71 50.48 -4.49
CA THR A 89 -9.17 50.52 -4.63
C THR A 89 -9.57 49.86 -5.94
N LEU A 90 -10.45 48.87 -5.89
CA LEU A 90 -10.97 48.17 -7.06
C LEU A 90 -12.19 48.93 -7.62
N ASP A 91 -11.97 49.83 -8.59
CA ASP A 91 -13.05 50.52 -9.31
C ASP A 91 -13.61 49.66 -10.47
N GLU A 92 -14.69 50.11 -11.12
CA GLU A 92 -15.32 49.39 -12.23
C GLU A 92 -14.34 49.08 -13.38
N ARG A 93 -13.37 49.97 -13.63
CA ARG A 93 -12.37 49.79 -14.70
C ARG A 93 -11.35 48.71 -14.32
N ALA A 94 -10.89 48.70 -13.08
CA ALA A 94 -10.00 47.67 -12.56
C ALA A 94 -10.68 46.30 -12.50
N ALA A 95 -11.97 46.25 -12.12
CA ALA A 95 -12.77 45.03 -12.15
C ALA A 95 -12.91 44.47 -13.57
N ALA A 96 -13.19 45.33 -14.57
CA ALA A 96 -13.27 44.91 -15.97
C ALA A 96 -11.93 44.35 -16.49
N ARG A 97 -10.81 44.96 -16.11
CA ARG A 97 -9.47 44.48 -16.46
C ARG A 97 -9.10 43.17 -15.76
N LEU A 98 -9.56 42.98 -14.52
CA LEU A 98 -9.39 41.72 -13.80
C LEU A 98 -10.14 40.58 -14.51
N VAL A 99 -11.40 40.81 -14.90
CA VAL A 99 -12.17 39.83 -15.69
C VAL A 99 -11.46 39.50 -17.00
N TRP A 100 -10.92 40.50 -17.69
CA TRP A 100 -10.13 40.29 -18.89
C TRP A 100 -8.91 39.39 -18.65
N ALA A 101 -8.10 39.69 -17.62
CA ALA A 101 -6.91 38.90 -17.28
C ALA A 101 -7.27 37.44 -16.95
N LEU A 102 -8.35 37.22 -16.21
CA LEU A 102 -8.83 35.88 -15.84
C LEU A 102 -9.40 35.06 -17.00
N SER A 103 -9.86 35.73 -18.07
CA SER A 103 -10.54 35.10 -19.21
C SER A 103 -9.65 34.93 -20.45
N ALA A 104 -8.43 35.47 -20.43
CA ALA A 104 -7.53 35.43 -21.59
C ALA A 104 -6.87 34.04 -21.73
N GLU A 105 -7.40 33.20 -22.62
CA GLU A 105 -6.78 31.91 -22.95
C GLU A 105 -5.42 32.13 -23.67
N GLY A 106 -4.35 31.57 -23.12
CA GLY A 106 -2.99 31.65 -23.68
C GLY A 106 -2.28 33.01 -23.52
N GLY A 107 -2.81 33.91 -22.68
CA GLY A 107 -2.28 35.25 -22.42
C GLY A 107 -1.28 35.36 -21.25
N GLU A 108 -1.02 36.59 -20.82
CA GLU A 108 -0.11 36.94 -19.71
C GLU A 108 -0.53 36.31 -18.37
N ASP A 109 0.38 35.64 -17.68
CA ASP A 109 0.12 34.95 -16.40
C ASP A 109 0.64 35.72 -15.17
N GLN A 110 1.27 36.88 -15.38
CA GLN A 110 1.88 37.73 -14.35
C GLN A 110 1.58 39.20 -14.65
N VAL A 111 0.50 39.72 -14.07
CA VAL A 111 -0.09 41.02 -14.44
C VAL A 111 -0.30 41.93 -13.23
N ALA A 112 0.01 43.22 -13.37
CA ALA A 112 -0.37 44.26 -12.42
C ALA A 112 -1.48 45.15 -12.99
N LEU A 113 -2.55 45.36 -12.22
CA LEU A 113 -3.69 46.17 -12.61
C LEU A 113 -3.61 47.54 -11.91
N ARG A 114 -3.65 48.61 -12.69
CA ARG A 114 -3.68 50.00 -12.21
C ARG A 114 -4.74 50.80 -12.94
N GLY A 115 -5.07 52.00 -12.44
CA GLY A 115 -6.05 52.90 -13.09
C GLY A 115 -5.68 53.22 -14.55
N SER A 116 -4.38 53.31 -14.84
CA SER A 116 -3.81 53.56 -16.16
C SER A 116 -3.88 52.38 -17.13
N GLY A 117 -3.93 51.12 -16.66
CA GLY A 117 -3.91 49.95 -17.54
C GLY A 117 -3.58 48.63 -16.83
N ALA A 118 -3.46 47.57 -17.63
CA ALA A 118 -2.89 46.28 -17.21
C ALA A 118 -1.44 46.20 -17.71
N TYR A 119 -0.53 45.80 -16.83
CA TYR A 119 0.91 45.76 -17.08
C TYR A 119 1.42 44.34 -16.90
N ALA A 120 2.03 43.79 -17.94
CA ALA A 120 2.62 42.45 -17.91
C ALA A 120 4.09 42.50 -17.53
N ARG A 121 4.56 41.46 -16.83
CA ARG A 121 5.95 41.38 -16.37
C ARG A 121 6.89 40.95 -17.51
N ARG A 122 8.03 41.63 -17.63
CA ARG A 122 9.08 41.34 -18.63
C ARG A 122 10.48 41.47 -18.03
N LEU A 123 11.41 40.67 -18.53
CA LEU A 123 12.84 40.86 -18.33
C LEU A 123 13.41 41.64 -19.51
N HIS A 124 14.08 42.75 -19.20
CA HIS A 124 14.76 43.59 -20.18
C HIS A 124 16.26 43.56 -19.93
N ARG A 125 17.04 43.51 -21.01
CA ARG A 125 18.50 43.55 -20.91
C ARG A 125 18.95 44.97 -20.57
N VAL A 126 19.63 45.12 -19.44
CA VAL A 126 20.30 46.38 -19.09
C VAL A 126 21.48 46.58 -20.03
N THR A 127 21.47 47.65 -20.82
CA THR A 127 22.54 47.98 -21.77
C THR A 127 23.56 48.88 -21.10
N VAL A 128 24.81 48.41 -20.98
CA VAL A 128 25.90 49.18 -20.38
C VAL A 128 26.47 50.15 -21.41
N GLY A 129 26.28 51.45 -21.24
CA GLY A 129 26.98 52.47 -22.04
C GLY A 129 28.44 52.61 -21.60
N ASN A 130 29.35 53.03 -22.49
CA ASN A 130 30.77 53.22 -22.18
C ASN A 130 31.05 54.16 -20.98
N GLU A 131 30.17 55.13 -20.68
CA GLU A 131 30.30 56.04 -19.52
C GLU A 131 29.98 55.36 -18.16
N SER A 132 29.39 54.16 -18.18
CA SER A 132 28.89 53.45 -16.98
C SER A 132 29.96 52.54 -16.34
N ALA A 133 31.01 52.18 -17.09
CA ALA A 133 32.11 51.34 -16.62
C ALA A 133 33.02 52.07 -15.61
N GLU A 134 32.99 53.41 -15.56
CA GLU A 134 33.81 54.22 -14.64
C GLU A 134 33.15 54.44 -13.26
N ARG A 135 31.88 54.06 -13.08
CA ARG A 135 31.12 54.23 -11.82
C ARG A 135 30.96 52.90 -11.11
N ALA A 136 32.02 52.26 -10.62
CA ALA A 136 31.89 51.14 -9.68
C ALA A 136 31.73 51.66 -8.25
N TRP A 137 30.92 50.99 -7.42
CA TRP A 137 30.82 51.33 -6.00
C TRP A 137 32.18 51.08 -5.32
N ARG A 138 32.70 52.07 -4.60
CA ARG A 138 33.93 51.97 -3.79
C ARG A 138 33.59 51.95 -2.30
N PRO A 139 33.78 50.82 -1.60
CA PRO A 139 33.56 50.73 -0.16
C PRO A 139 34.50 51.66 0.62
N ARG A 140 34.03 52.17 1.77
CA ARG A 140 34.80 53.01 2.71
C ARG A 140 34.34 52.78 4.15
N GLY A 141 35.11 53.12 5.18
CA GLY A 141 34.65 52.91 6.57
C GLY A 141 34.29 51.44 6.87
N SER A 142 33.16 51.22 7.54
CA SER A 142 32.69 49.87 7.90
C SER A 142 31.69 49.28 6.91
N VAL A 143 31.93 48.02 6.49
CA VAL A 143 30.98 47.20 5.73
C VAL A 143 30.49 46.02 6.59
N LEU A 144 29.19 45.94 6.83
CA LEU A 144 28.56 44.81 7.53
C LEU A 144 28.16 43.72 6.54
N ILE A 145 28.64 42.49 6.73
CA ILE A 145 28.31 41.34 5.88
C ILE A 145 27.66 40.24 6.74
N THR A 146 26.36 40.03 6.56
CA THR A 146 25.65 38.93 7.23
C THR A 146 25.83 37.63 6.48
N GLY A 147 26.06 36.53 7.19
CA GLY A 147 26.57 35.31 6.56
C GLY A 147 28.03 35.46 6.13
N GLY A 148 28.76 36.41 6.75
CA GLY A 148 30.10 36.84 6.33
C GLY A 148 31.18 35.76 6.43
N THR A 149 30.97 34.74 7.27
CA THR A 149 31.86 33.57 7.36
C THR A 149 31.43 32.42 6.44
N GLY A 150 30.35 32.57 5.66
CA GLY A 150 29.92 31.62 4.64
C GLY A 150 30.66 31.83 3.31
N ALA A 151 30.56 30.88 2.38
CA ALA A 151 31.34 30.91 1.14
C ALA A 151 31.16 32.21 0.32
N LEU A 152 29.91 32.64 0.09
CA LEU A 152 29.62 33.89 -0.63
C LEU A 152 30.08 35.12 0.16
N GLY A 153 29.78 35.16 1.47
CA GLY A 153 30.16 36.25 2.36
C GLY A 153 31.68 36.45 2.43
N ALA A 154 32.45 35.37 2.40
CA ALA A 154 33.90 35.41 2.42
C ALA A 154 34.50 35.96 1.11
N HIS A 155 33.92 35.62 -0.05
CA HIS A 155 34.32 36.23 -1.33
C HIS A 155 34.03 37.73 -1.36
N VAL A 156 32.85 38.14 -0.88
CA VAL A 156 32.50 39.56 -0.76
C VAL A 156 33.44 40.28 0.21
N ALA A 157 33.75 39.69 1.36
CA ALA A 157 34.63 40.29 2.36
C ALA A 157 36.02 40.59 1.78
N ARG A 158 36.61 39.63 1.05
CA ARG A 158 37.90 39.82 0.35
C ARG A 158 37.82 40.93 -0.68
N TRP A 159 36.74 40.97 -1.45
CA TRP A 159 36.54 41.96 -2.49
C TRP A 159 36.38 43.38 -1.90
N VAL A 160 35.52 43.58 -0.90
CA VAL A 160 35.30 44.92 -0.33
C VAL A 160 36.56 45.50 0.33
N VAL A 161 37.41 44.65 0.95
CA VAL A 161 38.69 45.09 1.52
C VAL A 161 39.66 45.52 0.41
N ARG A 162 39.76 44.75 -0.68
CA ARG A 162 40.59 45.11 -1.84
C ARG A 162 40.15 46.42 -2.51
N GLU A 163 38.84 46.68 -2.51
CA GLU A 163 38.26 47.91 -3.09
C GLU A 163 38.27 49.12 -2.15
N GLY A 164 38.69 48.96 -0.88
CA GLY A 164 38.98 50.09 0.03
C GLY A 164 38.22 50.13 1.36
N ALA A 165 37.50 49.06 1.76
CA ALA A 165 36.89 49.00 3.09
C ALA A 165 37.97 48.99 4.19
N GLU A 166 37.87 49.91 5.15
CA GLU A 166 38.82 50.04 6.26
C GLU A 166 38.47 49.12 7.43
N HIS A 167 37.19 48.73 7.53
CA HIS A 167 36.68 47.81 8.53
C HIS A 167 35.59 46.90 7.95
N VAL A 168 35.64 45.61 8.28
CA VAL A 168 34.62 44.64 7.88
C VAL A 168 34.04 43.94 9.10
N VAL A 169 32.71 43.95 9.20
CA VAL A 169 31.97 43.28 10.28
C VAL A 169 31.32 42.03 9.71
N LEU A 170 31.80 40.86 10.09
CA LEU A 170 31.31 39.57 9.63
C LEU A 170 30.38 38.97 10.70
N THR A 171 29.11 38.80 10.39
CA THR A 171 28.17 38.14 11.31
C THR A 171 27.81 36.73 10.85
N SER A 172 27.77 35.81 11.80
CA SER A 172 27.20 34.47 11.64
C SER A 172 26.79 33.93 13.00
N ARG A 173 25.90 32.92 13.04
CA ARG A 173 25.45 32.30 14.30
C ARG A 173 26.60 31.77 15.17
N ARG A 174 27.69 31.30 14.53
CA ARG A 174 28.87 30.74 15.22
C ARG A 174 29.94 31.79 15.53
N GLY A 175 29.88 32.97 14.92
CA GLY A 175 30.85 34.05 15.12
C GLY A 175 32.30 33.57 14.93
N PRO A 176 33.23 33.91 15.84
CA PRO A 176 34.63 33.47 15.76
C PRO A 176 34.83 31.95 15.75
N ALA A 177 33.84 31.17 16.21
CA ALA A 177 33.89 29.71 16.19
C ALA A 177 33.41 29.09 14.86
N ALA A 178 33.09 29.92 13.86
CA ALA A 178 32.78 29.43 12.51
C ALA A 178 34.05 28.85 11.85
N GLU A 179 33.88 27.72 11.16
CA GLU A 179 34.94 27.09 10.38
C GLU A 179 35.50 28.06 9.32
N GLY A 180 36.83 28.19 9.25
CA GLY A 180 37.50 29.11 8.33
C GLY A 180 37.51 30.59 8.77
N ALA A 181 36.88 30.95 9.89
CA ALA A 181 36.77 32.35 10.32
C ALA A 181 38.10 32.94 10.79
N ALA A 182 38.94 32.14 11.45
CA ALA A 182 40.26 32.59 11.90
C ALA A 182 41.20 32.86 10.71
N GLU A 183 41.20 31.95 9.72
CA GLU A 183 41.97 32.10 8.48
C GLU A 183 41.49 33.30 7.65
N LEU A 184 40.17 33.47 7.51
CA LEU A 184 39.60 34.62 6.81
C LEU A 184 39.91 35.94 7.53
N THR A 185 39.88 35.96 8.86
CA THR A 185 40.23 37.16 9.65
C THR A 185 41.68 37.55 9.41
N ALA A 186 42.61 36.60 9.52
CA ALA A 186 44.03 36.86 9.27
C ALA A 186 44.27 37.36 7.84
N GLU A 187 43.63 36.76 6.84
CA GLU A 187 43.75 37.18 5.44
C GLU A 187 43.27 38.63 5.22
N LEU A 188 42.12 39.00 5.80
CA LEU A 188 41.55 40.35 5.65
C LEU A 188 42.37 41.41 6.40
N GLU A 189 42.96 41.06 7.54
CA GLU A 189 43.90 41.92 8.27
C GLU A 189 45.22 42.12 7.51
N GLU A 190 45.75 41.07 6.87
CA GLU A 190 46.92 41.17 5.97
C GLU A 190 46.65 42.07 4.75
N LEU A 191 45.42 42.08 4.26
CA LEU A 191 44.97 42.98 3.20
C LEU A 191 44.76 44.44 3.69
N GLY A 192 44.88 44.70 4.99
CA GLY A 192 44.94 46.04 5.57
C GLY A 192 43.63 46.57 6.18
N ALA A 193 42.60 45.74 6.35
CA ALA A 193 41.35 46.13 7.01
C ALA A 193 41.32 45.68 8.48
N ALA A 194 40.60 46.43 9.33
CA ALA A 194 40.20 45.93 10.64
C ALA A 194 39.04 44.93 10.48
N VAL A 195 39.04 43.84 11.25
CA VAL A 195 38.01 42.80 11.15
C VAL A 195 37.30 42.61 12.48
N THR A 196 35.97 42.63 12.46
CA THR A 196 35.13 42.22 13.60
C THR A 196 34.31 41.00 13.21
N VAL A 197 34.53 39.86 13.87
CA VAL A 197 33.69 38.67 13.70
C VAL A 197 32.75 38.54 14.90
N ALA A 198 31.44 38.68 14.67
CA ALA A 198 30.44 38.65 15.73
C ALA A 198 29.52 37.41 15.62
N ALA A 199 29.31 36.73 16.75
CA ALA A 199 28.29 35.70 16.88
C ALA A 199 26.91 36.39 16.94
N CYS A 200 26.20 36.43 15.83
CA CYS A 200 24.92 37.12 15.70
C CYS A 200 24.06 36.40 14.67
N ASP A 201 22.83 36.07 15.06
CA ASP A 201 21.77 35.74 14.13
C ASP A 201 21.14 37.06 13.65
N ALA A 202 21.04 37.27 12.34
CA ALA A 202 20.44 38.49 11.79
C ALA A 202 18.91 38.53 12.02
N ALA A 203 18.28 37.38 12.24
CA ALA A 203 16.87 37.29 12.61
C ALA A 203 16.61 37.73 14.07
N ASP A 204 17.64 37.87 14.91
CA ASP A 204 17.51 38.46 16.26
C ASP A 204 17.78 39.97 16.19
N ARG A 205 16.72 40.76 16.35
CA ARG A 205 16.77 42.22 16.24
C ARG A 205 17.69 42.86 17.29
N ASP A 206 17.65 42.37 18.52
CA ASP A 206 18.39 42.98 19.63
C ASP A 206 19.88 42.62 19.55
N ALA A 207 20.19 41.37 19.17
CA ALA A 207 21.57 40.96 18.88
C ALA A 207 22.17 41.78 17.72
N LEU A 208 21.41 41.98 16.64
CA LEU A 208 21.85 42.79 15.50
C LEU A 208 22.04 44.25 15.87
N ALA A 209 21.14 44.83 16.67
CA ALA A 209 21.29 46.19 17.19
C ALA A 209 22.55 46.34 18.05
N ALA A 210 22.89 45.34 18.87
CA ALA A 210 24.13 45.33 19.65
C ALA A 210 25.38 45.30 18.78
N VAL A 211 25.37 44.51 17.68
CA VAL A 211 26.47 44.50 16.70
C VAL A 211 26.64 45.86 16.04
N LEU A 212 25.54 46.49 15.62
CA LEU A 212 25.56 47.81 14.99
C LEU A 212 26.07 48.90 15.95
N ALA A 213 25.67 48.86 17.21
CA ALA A 213 26.13 49.81 18.23
C ALA A 213 27.62 49.64 18.61
N ALA A 214 28.18 48.44 18.42
CA ALA A 214 29.58 48.16 18.69
C ALA A 214 30.54 48.59 17.56
N ILE A 215 30.02 49.08 16.42
CA ILE A 215 30.85 49.55 15.31
C ILE A 215 31.64 50.79 15.74
N PRO A 216 32.98 50.80 15.63
CA PRO A 216 33.80 51.93 16.08
C PRO A 216 33.48 53.22 15.35
N GLU A 217 33.32 54.34 16.06
CA GLU A 217 33.07 55.67 15.46
C GLU A 217 34.14 56.10 14.45
N ARG A 218 35.39 55.62 14.60
CA ARG A 218 36.48 55.89 13.65
C ARG A 218 36.22 55.31 12.26
N TYR A 219 35.38 54.28 12.15
CA TYR A 219 34.98 53.61 10.91
C TYR A 219 33.45 53.53 10.88
N PRO A 220 32.73 54.61 10.56
CA PRO A 220 31.27 54.58 10.54
C PRO A 220 30.74 53.55 9.52
N LEU A 221 29.58 52.95 9.80
CA LEU A 221 28.90 52.04 8.88
C LEU A 221 28.50 52.79 7.61
N SER A 222 29.06 52.36 6.48
CA SER A 222 28.78 52.93 5.16
C SER A 222 28.01 51.98 4.25
N ALA A 223 28.08 50.66 4.50
CA ALA A 223 27.40 49.69 3.67
C ALA A 223 27.01 48.41 4.41
N VAL A 224 25.95 47.79 3.90
CA VAL A 224 25.43 46.50 4.36
C VAL A 224 25.36 45.54 3.17
N VAL A 225 25.82 44.31 3.36
CA VAL A 225 25.64 43.20 2.43
C VAL A 225 24.96 42.04 3.16
N HIS A 226 23.73 41.76 2.78
CA HIS A 226 22.96 40.65 3.32
C HIS A 226 23.14 39.40 2.46
N ALA A 227 24.09 38.53 2.84
CA ALA A 227 24.39 37.27 2.17
C ALA A 227 23.97 36.02 2.98
N ALA A 228 23.17 36.19 4.03
CA ALA A 228 22.68 35.07 4.83
C ALA A 228 21.57 34.29 4.11
N GLY A 229 21.54 32.98 4.28
CA GLY A 229 20.50 32.12 3.72
C GLY A 229 20.75 30.64 4.01
N ILE A 230 19.67 29.87 3.94
CA ILE A 230 19.64 28.41 4.02
C ILE A 230 18.83 27.91 2.82
N LEU A 231 19.23 26.77 2.27
CA LEU A 231 18.50 26.05 1.22
C LEU A 231 17.86 24.81 1.84
N ASP A 232 16.55 24.71 1.70
CA ASP A 232 15.74 23.58 2.16
C ASP A 232 14.79 23.17 1.03
N ASP A 233 15.35 22.51 0.02
CA ASP A 233 14.62 22.16 -1.22
C ASP A 233 13.54 21.10 -0.96
N GLY A 234 12.39 21.27 -1.61
CA GLY A 234 11.24 20.39 -1.55
C GLY A 234 10.13 20.89 -2.48
N VAL A 235 9.43 19.96 -3.14
CA VAL A 235 8.24 20.27 -3.94
C VAL A 235 7.09 20.75 -3.06
N LEU A 236 6.17 21.51 -3.65
CA LEU A 236 5.01 22.11 -2.98
C LEU A 236 4.17 21.07 -2.23
N ASP A 237 3.98 19.87 -2.78
CA ASP A 237 3.21 18.78 -2.17
C ASP A 237 3.77 18.33 -0.81
N GLY A 238 5.09 18.44 -0.61
CA GLY A 238 5.78 18.08 0.63
C GLY A 238 6.22 19.29 1.47
N LEU A 239 5.92 20.52 1.04
CA LEU A 239 6.33 21.73 1.74
C LEU A 239 5.37 22.02 2.90
N THR A 240 5.94 22.10 4.11
CA THR A 240 5.22 22.46 5.34
C THR A 240 5.46 23.92 5.71
N VAL A 241 4.59 24.47 6.55
CA VAL A 241 4.73 25.85 7.07
C VAL A 241 6.02 26.00 7.87
N ASP A 242 6.44 24.99 8.63
CA ASP A 242 7.68 24.99 9.41
C ASP A 242 8.94 25.13 8.52
N ARG A 243 8.97 24.41 7.38
CA ARG A 243 10.09 24.49 6.42
C ARG A 243 10.12 25.83 5.69
N LEU A 244 8.93 26.36 5.37
CA LEU A 244 8.75 27.70 4.82
C LEU A 244 9.27 28.77 5.80
N ALA A 245 8.90 28.64 7.08
CA ALA A 245 9.30 29.51 8.18
C ALA A 245 10.83 29.53 8.37
N GLY A 246 11.47 28.37 8.41
CA GLY A 246 12.93 28.26 8.54
C GLY A 246 13.70 28.97 7.41
N THR A 247 13.18 28.93 6.19
CA THR A 247 13.79 29.59 5.02
C THR A 247 13.59 31.12 5.07
N LEU A 248 12.37 31.57 5.42
CA LEU A 248 12.03 32.99 5.54
C LEU A 248 12.80 33.65 6.69
N ALA A 249 12.91 33.01 7.85
CA ALA A 249 13.63 33.56 9.00
C ALA A 249 15.08 33.96 8.66
N ALA A 250 15.80 33.13 7.90
CA ALA A 250 17.21 33.36 7.58
C ALA A 250 17.46 34.52 6.59
N LYS A 251 16.51 34.78 5.67
CA LYS A 251 16.63 35.78 4.59
C LYS A 251 15.76 37.01 4.82
N VAL A 252 14.48 36.81 5.08
CA VAL A 252 13.48 37.89 5.16
C VAL A 252 13.62 38.67 6.47
N GLU A 253 13.59 38.00 7.61
CA GLU A 253 13.64 38.68 8.92
C GLU A 253 14.97 39.42 9.12
N GLY A 254 16.09 38.81 8.72
CA GLY A 254 17.39 39.47 8.73
C GLY A 254 17.43 40.74 7.88
N ALA A 255 16.91 40.70 6.66
CA ALA A 255 16.84 41.88 5.79
C ALA A 255 15.90 42.95 6.33
N ARG A 256 14.77 42.56 6.94
CA ARG A 256 13.82 43.49 7.59
C ARG A 256 14.47 44.22 8.76
N HIS A 257 15.14 43.50 9.67
CA HIS A 257 15.84 44.11 10.79
C HIS A 257 16.98 45.03 10.34
N LEU A 258 17.77 44.60 9.35
CA LEU A 258 18.80 45.45 8.76
C LEU A 258 18.18 46.72 8.17
N HIS A 259 17.03 46.63 7.51
CA HIS A 259 16.36 47.80 6.96
C HIS A 259 15.94 48.78 8.06
N GLU A 260 15.23 48.30 9.09
CA GLU A 260 14.72 49.12 10.18
C GLU A 260 15.84 49.78 11.00
N LEU A 261 16.86 49.00 11.37
CA LEU A 261 17.95 49.48 12.23
C LEU A 261 18.93 50.42 11.51
N THR A 262 18.92 50.44 10.17
CA THR A 262 19.79 51.30 9.36
C THR A 262 19.05 52.40 8.61
N ALA A 263 17.74 52.55 8.81
CA ALA A 263 16.92 53.51 8.06
C ALA A 263 17.36 54.97 8.26
N GLU A 264 17.88 55.32 9.43
CA GLU A 264 18.37 56.66 9.76
C GLU A 264 19.86 56.86 9.41
N LEU A 265 20.55 55.80 8.94
CA LEU A 265 21.96 55.85 8.58
C LEU A 265 22.13 56.22 7.10
N SER A 266 23.10 57.09 6.82
CA SER A 266 23.48 57.43 5.44
C SER A 266 24.41 56.36 4.88
N LEU A 267 23.84 55.29 4.32
CA LEU A 267 24.57 54.22 3.67
C LEU A 267 24.86 54.55 2.19
N ASP A 268 26.08 54.25 1.75
CA ASP A 268 26.49 54.30 0.35
C ASP A 268 25.93 53.09 -0.43
N ALA A 269 25.77 51.94 0.22
CA ALA A 269 25.23 50.73 -0.39
C ALA A 269 24.47 49.85 0.61
N PHE A 270 23.39 49.23 0.15
CA PHE A 270 22.64 48.21 0.89
C PHE A 270 22.30 47.06 -0.06
N VAL A 271 23.11 46.02 -0.05
CA VAL A 271 23.06 44.94 -1.04
C VAL A 271 22.31 43.75 -0.45
N LEU A 272 21.30 43.27 -1.16
CA LEU A 272 20.56 42.05 -0.82
C LEU A 272 20.94 40.94 -1.81
N PHE A 273 21.44 39.81 -1.30
CA PHE A 273 21.70 38.63 -2.13
C PHE A 273 20.39 37.88 -2.36
N SER A 274 19.75 38.19 -3.48
CA SER A 274 18.57 37.49 -3.99
C SER A 274 19.00 36.31 -4.87
N SER A 275 18.06 35.65 -5.54
CA SER A 275 18.33 34.51 -6.43
C SER A 275 17.49 34.56 -7.69
N PHE A 276 18.05 34.04 -8.79
CA PHE A 276 17.34 33.79 -10.04
C PHE A 276 16.02 33.02 -9.82
N ALA A 277 15.99 32.08 -8.87
CA ALA A 277 14.80 31.32 -8.49
C ALA A 277 13.65 32.21 -7.97
N GLY A 278 13.95 33.33 -7.32
CA GLY A 278 12.95 34.32 -6.90
C GLY A 278 12.33 35.05 -8.08
N VAL A 279 13.07 35.24 -9.17
CA VAL A 279 12.65 36.01 -10.36
C VAL A 279 11.89 35.15 -11.36
N VAL A 280 12.39 33.96 -11.67
CA VAL A 280 11.83 33.09 -12.72
C VAL A 280 11.02 31.93 -12.14
N GLY A 281 11.34 31.49 -10.92
CA GLY A 281 10.88 30.23 -10.36
C GLY A 281 11.93 29.13 -10.54
N SER A 282 11.90 28.15 -9.66
CA SER A 282 12.70 26.92 -9.75
C SER A 282 11.94 25.80 -9.05
N ALA A 283 11.68 24.71 -9.77
CA ALA A 283 10.93 23.57 -9.22
C ALA A 283 11.66 22.99 -8.00
N GLY A 284 10.91 22.72 -6.94
CA GLY A 284 11.40 22.28 -5.64
C GLY A 284 11.91 23.41 -4.74
N GLN A 285 11.76 24.69 -5.12
CA GLN A 285 12.35 25.82 -4.38
C GLN A 285 11.32 26.89 -3.99
N ALA A 286 10.06 26.51 -3.75
CA ALA A 286 8.97 27.46 -3.47
C ALA A 286 9.24 28.39 -2.27
N ALA A 287 9.72 27.85 -1.14
CA ALA A 287 10.06 28.65 0.04
C ALA A 287 11.23 29.62 -0.23
N TYR A 288 12.23 29.15 -0.96
CA TYR A 288 13.39 29.95 -1.33
C TYR A 288 13.03 31.05 -2.34
N ALA A 289 12.19 30.75 -3.33
CA ALA A 289 11.68 31.72 -4.29
C ALA A 289 10.85 32.80 -3.61
N ALA A 290 9.98 32.44 -2.67
CA ALA A 290 9.20 33.37 -1.87
C ALA A 290 10.10 34.33 -1.07
N ALA A 291 11.10 33.80 -0.36
CA ALA A 291 12.05 34.61 0.41
C ALA A 291 12.85 35.59 -0.45
N ASN A 292 13.31 35.17 -1.63
CA ASN A 292 14.08 36.06 -2.53
C ASN A 292 13.18 37.11 -3.22
N ALA A 293 11.93 36.78 -3.54
CA ALA A 293 10.97 37.77 -4.05
C ALA A 293 10.70 38.89 -3.02
N HIS A 294 10.68 38.57 -1.72
CA HIS A 294 10.63 39.58 -0.65
C HIS A 294 11.85 40.52 -0.69
N LEU A 295 13.06 39.96 -0.85
CA LEU A 295 14.29 40.76 -0.90
C LEU A 295 14.29 41.73 -2.09
N ASP A 296 13.85 41.27 -3.27
CA ASP A 296 13.71 42.11 -4.46
C ASP A 296 12.74 43.27 -4.20
N ALA A 297 11.60 42.98 -3.57
CA ALA A 297 10.60 43.97 -3.19
C ALA A 297 11.12 44.97 -2.13
N LEU A 298 11.89 44.50 -1.15
CA LEU A 298 12.49 45.34 -0.10
C LEU A 298 13.48 46.34 -0.70
N ALA A 299 14.29 45.93 -1.68
CA ALA A 299 15.20 46.85 -2.36
C ALA A 299 14.43 47.95 -3.10
N GLN A 300 13.36 47.61 -3.82
CA GLN A 300 12.50 48.59 -4.49
C GLN A 300 11.87 49.56 -3.48
N ARG A 301 11.35 49.05 -2.36
CA ARG A 301 10.74 49.87 -1.30
C ARG A 301 11.73 50.83 -0.66
N ARG A 302 12.95 50.37 -0.33
CA ARG A 302 14.01 51.23 0.22
C ARG A 302 14.36 52.37 -0.73
N ARG A 303 14.49 52.08 -2.03
CA ARG A 303 14.79 53.12 -3.03
C ARG A 303 13.65 54.11 -3.21
N ALA A 304 12.40 53.67 -3.14
CA ALA A 304 11.23 54.56 -3.15
C ALA A 304 11.22 55.52 -1.94
N GLN A 305 11.86 55.15 -0.82
CA GLN A 305 12.07 56.00 0.35
C GLN A 305 13.33 56.88 0.26
N GLY A 306 14.06 56.83 -0.86
CA GLY A 306 15.32 57.57 -1.04
C GLY A 306 16.53 56.93 -0.34
N LEU A 307 16.41 55.70 0.16
CA LEU A 307 17.50 54.96 0.79
C LEU A 307 18.25 54.11 -0.25
N ALA A 308 19.56 53.94 -0.05
CA ALA A 308 20.34 53.00 -0.85
C ALA A 308 19.79 51.57 -0.69
N ALA A 309 19.61 50.87 -1.82
CA ALA A 309 19.38 49.43 -1.87
C ALA A 309 19.55 48.86 -3.30
N THR A 310 20.12 47.66 -3.38
CA THR A 310 20.20 46.87 -4.61
C THR A 310 20.03 45.39 -4.26
N ALA A 311 19.00 44.75 -4.80
CA ALA A 311 18.87 43.30 -4.79
C ALA A 311 19.51 42.71 -6.05
N VAL A 312 20.39 41.73 -5.87
CA VAL A 312 20.99 41.02 -7.01
C VAL A 312 20.51 39.57 -6.99
N ALA A 313 19.70 39.21 -7.98
CA ALA A 313 19.21 37.86 -8.22
C ALA A 313 20.29 37.03 -8.92
N TRP A 314 21.07 36.32 -8.12
CA TRP A 314 22.23 35.56 -8.59
C TRP A 314 21.84 34.23 -9.26
N GLY A 315 22.54 33.90 -10.34
CA GLY A 315 22.75 32.52 -10.79
C GLY A 315 23.77 31.77 -9.91
N PRO A 316 24.05 30.49 -10.20
CA PRO A 316 25.02 29.70 -9.43
C PRO A 316 26.45 30.25 -9.47
N TRP A 317 27.23 29.99 -8.41
CA TRP A 317 28.66 30.32 -8.31
C TRP A 317 29.51 29.04 -8.25
N ALA A 318 30.70 29.04 -8.87
CA ALA A 318 31.52 27.84 -9.07
C ALA A 318 32.32 27.37 -7.83
N ASP A 319 32.87 28.28 -7.01
CA ASP A 319 33.69 27.93 -5.85
C ASP A 319 32.97 28.21 -4.52
N GLY A 320 32.28 27.19 -4.02
CA GLY A 320 31.70 27.15 -2.67
C GLY A 320 30.35 27.88 -2.52
N GLY A 321 29.56 27.41 -1.55
CA GLY A 321 28.21 27.91 -1.26
C GLY A 321 27.17 26.79 -1.28
N MET A 322 25.92 27.12 -0.96
CA MET A 322 24.82 26.15 -0.94
C MET A 322 24.60 25.45 -2.30
N ALA A 323 25.05 26.06 -3.40
CA ALA A 323 25.03 25.52 -4.77
C ALA A 323 26.18 24.56 -5.11
N ALA A 324 27.20 24.43 -4.25
CA ALA A 324 28.41 23.63 -4.50
C ALA A 324 28.45 22.32 -3.69
N SER A 325 27.50 22.09 -2.78
CA SER A 325 27.44 20.94 -1.87
C SER A 325 26.13 20.15 -2.00
N GLY A 326 26.21 18.82 -2.06
CA GLY A 326 25.05 17.90 -2.08
C GLY A 326 24.46 17.65 -3.48
N ARG A 327 23.40 16.82 -3.55
CA ARG A 327 22.69 16.43 -4.78
C ARG A 327 22.20 17.64 -5.62
N ALA A 328 21.93 18.79 -4.98
CA ALA A 328 21.55 20.03 -5.67
C ALA A 328 22.68 20.66 -6.51
N GLY A 329 23.93 20.58 -6.03
CA GLY A 329 25.10 21.07 -6.77
C GLY A 329 25.50 20.19 -7.97
N GLU A 330 25.19 18.90 -7.92
CA GLU A 330 25.38 17.98 -9.06
C GLU A 330 24.31 18.21 -10.15
N ARG A 331 23.05 18.48 -9.78
CA ARG A 331 21.97 18.88 -10.72
C ARG A 331 22.28 20.21 -11.44
N MET A 332 22.78 21.21 -10.73
CA MET A 332 23.04 22.56 -11.28
C MET A 332 24.24 22.62 -12.23
N ARG A 333 25.22 21.70 -12.12
CA ARG A 333 26.37 21.64 -13.05
C ARG A 333 26.01 21.18 -14.47
N GLY A 334 24.84 20.56 -14.66
CA GLY A 334 24.33 20.13 -15.98
C GLY A 334 23.08 20.87 -16.46
N GLY A 335 22.63 21.91 -15.75
CA GLY A 335 21.43 22.69 -16.08
C GLY A 335 21.71 23.92 -16.95
N PRO A 336 20.65 24.65 -17.38
CA PRO A 336 20.76 25.81 -18.28
C PRO A 336 21.41 27.07 -17.65
N LEU A 337 21.81 26.99 -16.39
CA LEU A 337 22.49 28.06 -15.65
C LEU A 337 23.87 27.58 -15.21
N PRO A 338 24.90 27.69 -16.07
CA PRO A 338 26.25 27.33 -15.69
C PRO A 338 26.76 28.18 -14.50
N PRO A 339 27.58 27.59 -13.60
CA PRO A 339 28.09 28.31 -12.44
C PRO A 339 29.13 29.37 -12.82
N MET A 340 28.96 30.58 -12.30
CA MET A 340 29.84 31.72 -12.54
C MET A 340 31.07 31.70 -11.62
N ALA A 341 32.23 32.11 -12.15
CA ALA A 341 33.44 32.29 -11.33
C ALA A 341 33.20 33.38 -10.25
N PRO A 342 33.53 33.14 -8.97
CA PRO A 342 33.28 34.11 -7.90
C PRO A 342 33.93 35.47 -8.11
N SER A 343 35.12 35.51 -8.73
CA SER A 343 35.80 36.78 -9.06
C SER A 343 34.96 37.63 -10.02
N LEU A 344 34.38 37.02 -11.06
CA LEU A 344 33.50 37.70 -11.99
C LEU A 344 32.21 38.17 -11.30
N ALA A 345 31.69 37.37 -10.38
CA ALA A 345 30.45 37.68 -9.68
C ALA A 345 30.61 38.85 -8.69
N VAL A 346 31.73 38.95 -7.97
CA VAL A 346 32.00 40.12 -7.10
C VAL A 346 32.30 41.40 -7.89
N ASP A 347 32.92 41.29 -9.07
CA ASP A 347 33.08 42.44 -9.97
C ASP A 347 31.71 42.93 -10.49
N ALA A 348 30.84 42.00 -10.89
CA ALA A 348 29.47 42.31 -11.27
C ALA A 348 28.65 42.92 -10.12
N LEU A 349 28.93 42.51 -8.86
CA LEU A 349 28.31 43.11 -7.68
C LEU A 349 28.68 44.59 -7.54
N GLY A 350 29.96 44.94 -7.66
CA GLY A 350 30.42 46.32 -7.56
C GLY A 350 29.81 47.23 -8.64
N TRP A 351 29.59 46.68 -9.83
CA TRP A 351 28.86 47.36 -10.91
C TRP A 351 27.35 47.44 -10.62
N ALA A 352 26.71 46.38 -10.15
CA ALA A 352 25.28 46.35 -9.88
C ALA A 352 24.89 47.34 -8.78
N ALA A 353 25.69 47.43 -7.71
CA ALA A 353 25.46 48.32 -6.58
C ALA A 353 25.56 49.82 -6.93
N SER A 354 26.19 50.16 -8.06
CA SER A 354 26.32 51.55 -8.51
C SER A 354 25.30 51.95 -9.58
N GLN A 355 24.50 51.01 -10.08
CA GLN A 355 23.46 51.31 -11.05
C GLN A 355 22.23 51.95 -10.38
N ASP A 356 21.49 52.75 -11.15
CA ASP A 356 20.19 53.29 -10.72
C ASP A 356 19.07 52.23 -10.78
N GLU A 357 19.38 50.95 -10.50
CA GLU A 357 18.46 49.82 -10.56
C GLU A 357 18.29 49.13 -9.20
N ALA A 358 17.05 48.83 -8.84
CA ALA A 358 16.72 48.30 -7.51
C ALA A 358 16.85 46.78 -7.40
N ALA A 359 16.57 46.09 -8.50
CA ALA A 359 16.60 44.64 -8.60
C ALA A 359 17.22 44.26 -9.95
N LEU A 360 18.31 43.51 -9.93
CA LEU A 360 19.05 43.09 -11.13
C LEU A 360 19.23 41.58 -11.13
N VAL A 361 19.16 40.96 -12.30
CA VAL A 361 19.51 39.55 -12.49
C VAL A 361 20.94 39.48 -13.00
N VAL A 362 21.78 38.68 -12.33
CA VAL A 362 23.15 38.40 -12.77
C VAL A 362 23.34 36.89 -12.81
N ALA A 363 23.30 36.33 -14.00
CA ALA A 363 23.45 34.90 -14.24
C ALA A 363 24.14 34.66 -15.58
N ASP A 364 24.93 33.58 -15.65
CA ASP A 364 25.34 33.01 -16.93
C ASP A 364 24.24 32.05 -17.40
N ILE A 365 23.80 32.20 -18.66
CA ILE A 365 22.60 31.55 -19.17
C ILE A 365 22.91 30.84 -20.48
N ASP A 366 22.76 29.52 -20.48
CA ASP A 366 22.66 28.73 -21.72
C ASP A 366 21.22 28.76 -22.23
N TRP A 367 20.96 29.68 -23.17
CA TRP A 367 19.64 29.85 -23.78
C TRP A 367 19.18 28.63 -24.58
N THR A 368 20.11 27.80 -25.08
CA THR A 368 19.77 26.57 -25.81
C THR A 368 19.24 25.51 -24.84
N GLY A 369 19.90 25.33 -23.70
CA GLY A 369 19.43 24.46 -22.61
C GLY A 369 18.13 24.95 -21.96
N MET A 370 17.81 26.24 -22.06
CA MET A 370 16.58 26.84 -21.54
C MET A 370 15.34 26.59 -22.42
N ALA A 371 15.52 26.18 -23.68
CA ALA A 371 14.43 26.07 -24.67
C ALA A 371 13.20 25.23 -24.20
N PRO A 372 13.35 24.10 -23.48
CA PRO A 372 12.21 23.35 -22.95
C PRO A 372 11.41 24.08 -21.86
N LEU A 373 12.07 24.91 -21.05
CA LEU A 373 11.41 25.77 -20.05
C LEU A 373 10.71 26.96 -20.72
N LEU A 374 11.24 27.43 -21.85
CA LEU A 374 10.63 28.48 -22.66
C LEU A 374 9.33 28.02 -23.33
N SER A 375 9.21 26.76 -23.74
CA SER A 375 7.97 26.20 -24.30
C SER A 375 6.90 25.87 -23.26
N ALA A 376 7.28 25.76 -21.97
CA ALA A 376 6.41 25.41 -20.85
C ALA A 376 5.80 26.61 -20.10
N GLY A 377 5.93 27.85 -20.61
CA GLY A 377 5.26 29.04 -20.05
C GLY A 377 6.15 30.25 -19.78
N LEU A 378 7.48 30.12 -19.84
CA LEU A 378 8.40 31.27 -19.65
C LEU A 378 8.51 32.20 -20.87
N THR A 379 7.84 31.87 -21.99
CA THR A 379 7.96 32.56 -23.28
C THR A 379 7.73 34.07 -23.16
N ALA A 380 6.69 34.49 -22.45
CA ALA A 380 6.31 35.89 -22.33
C ALA A 380 7.36 36.68 -21.53
N LEU A 381 7.86 36.12 -20.42
CA LEU A 381 8.78 36.81 -19.51
C LEU A 381 10.09 37.23 -20.17
N VAL A 382 10.66 36.38 -21.03
CA VAL A 382 11.97 36.63 -21.68
C VAL A 382 11.84 37.14 -23.12
N SER A 383 10.63 37.41 -23.60
CA SER A 383 10.36 37.81 -24.99
C SER A 383 11.09 39.09 -25.45
N ASP A 384 11.56 39.90 -24.51
CA ASP A 384 12.35 41.12 -24.74
C ASP A 384 13.86 40.93 -24.69
N ILE A 385 14.33 39.70 -24.45
CA ILE A 385 15.74 39.33 -24.53
C ILE A 385 16.06 38.89 -25.97
N PRO A 386 17.04 39.51 -26.66
CA PRO A 386 17.37 39.19 -28.05
C PRO A 386 17.69 37.71 -28.30
N GLU A 387 18.54 37.11 -27.47
CA GLU A 387 18.95 35.71 -27.59
C GLU A 387 17.77 34.74 -27.45
N ALA A 388 16.88 35.00 -26.49
CA ALA A 388 15.66 34.21 -26.32
C ALA A 388 14.69 34.40 -27.49
N ARG A 389 14.58 35.63 -28.01
CA ARG A 389 13.71 35.96 -29.14
C ARG A 389 14.16 35.26 -30.42
N GLU A 390 15.45 35.23 -30.71
CA GLU A 390 16.01 34.52 -31.88
C GLU A 390 15.69 33.02 -31.84
N LEU A 391 15.88 32.38 -30.68
CA LEU A 391 15.49 30.99 -30.44
C LEU A 391 13.97 30.76 -30.59
N LEU A 392 13.15 31.67 -30.09
CA LEU A 392 11.69 31.60 -30.24
C LEU A 392 11.25 31.80 -31.70
N THR A 393 11.94 32.63 -32.49
CA THR A 393 11.68 32.80 -33.93
C THR A 393 12.10 31.58 -34.74
N ASP A 394 13.21 30.94 -34.40
CA ASP A 394 13.64 29.68 -35.04
C ASP A 394 12.67 28.52 -34.72
N MET A 395 12.09 28.51 -33.52
CA MET A 395 11.04 27.55 -33.14
C MET A 395 9.66 27.85 -33.76
N THR A 396 9.37 29.12 -34.12
CA THR A 396 8.10 29.52 -34.76
C THR A 396 8.18 29.55 -36.29
N GLY A 397 9.38 29.48 -36.90
CA GLY A 397 9.58 29.31 -38.34
C GLY A 397 9.15 27.92 -38.89
N THR A 398 8.84 26.98 -38.00
CA THR A 398 8.35 25.63 -38.27
C THR A 398 6.86 25.47 -37.86
N THR A 399 5.99 26.43 -38.19
CA THR A 399 4.55 26.27 -37.98
C THR A 399 3.93 25.30 -38.99
N GLY A 400 3.85 24.04 -38.56
CA GLY A 400 3.09 22.97 -39.21
C GLY A 400 3.00 21.68 -38.39
N ARG A 401 3.27 21.68 -37.08
CA ARG A 401 3.14 20.49 -36.22
C ARG A 401 2.05 20.67 -35.14
N PRO A 402 1.16 19.68 -34.93
CA PRO A 402 0.14 19.69 -33.89
C PRO A 402 0.74 19.45 -32.49
N ALA A 403 -0.06 19.67 -31.44
CA ALA A 403 0.36 19.70 -30.03
C ALA A 403 1.16 18.46 -29.54
N PRO A 404 2.06 18.63 -28.54
CA PRO A 404 2.82 17.53 -27.94
C PRO A 404 1.88 16.43 -27.41
N GLY A 405 2.13 15.18 -27.81
CA GLY A 405 1.25 14.01 -27.58
C GLY A 405 0.67 13.43 -28.87
N HIS A 406 0.33 14.25 -29.88
CA HIS A 406 -0.02 13.74 -31.22
C HIS A 406 1.20 13.19 -31.96
N GLU A 407 2.38 13.81 -31.78
CA GLU A 407 3.61 13.41 -32.46
C GLU A 407 4.11 12.03 -32.05
N LEU A 408 3.96 11.62 -30.79
CA LEU A 408 4.34 10.29 -30.34
C LEU A 408 3.38 9.23 -30.90
N ARG A 409 2.07 9.52 -30.92
CA ARG A 409 1.06 8.64 -31.54
C ARG A 409 1.30 8.48 -33.04
N ASP A 410 1.67 9.55 -33.75
CA ASP A 410 2.03 9.52 -35.17
C ASP A 410 3.36 8.78 -35.43
N GLN A 411 4.33 8.86 -34.52
CA GLN A 411 5.60 8.12 -34.61
C GLN A 411 5.46 6.62 -34.33
N LEU A 412 4.50 6.25 -33.47
CA LEU A 412 4.14 4.87 -33.18
C LEU A 412 3.25 4.28 -34.30
N ALA A 413 2.41 5.12 -34.94
CA ALA A 413 1.53 4.70 -36.03
C ALA A 413 2.31 4.15 -37.24
N GLY A 414 1.98 2.94 -37.68
CA GLY A 414 2.57 2.30 -38.85
C GLY A 414 3.86 1.52 -38.61
N ARG A 415 4.37 1.45 -37.37
CA ARG A 415 5.51 0.60 -36.99
C ARG A 415 5.06 -0.75 -36.41
N PRO A 416 5.85 -1.83 -36.55
CA PRO A 416 5.60 -3.10 -35.85
C PRO A 416 5.59 -2.95 -34.32
N ASP A 417 4.81 -3.76 -33.61
CA ASP A 417 4.63 -3.69 -32.14
C ASP A 417 5.95 -3.76 -31.36
N GLU A 418 6.91 -4.56 -31.84
CA GLU A 418 8.24 -4.70 -31.23
C GLU A 418 9.05 -3.39 -31.35
N GLU A 419 8.97 -2.70 -32.48
CA GLU A 419 9.61 -1.40 -32.68
C GLU A 419 8.94 -0.29 -31.87
N GLN A 420 7.60 -0.33 -31.71
CA GLN A 420 6.85 0.61 -30.88
C GLN A 420 7.26 0.51 -29.40
N ARG A 421 7.39 -0.72 -28.89
CA ARG A 421 7.83 -0.97 -27.50
C ARG A 421 9.27 -0.55 -27.27
N LEU A 422 10.17 -0.80 -28.23
CA LEU A 422 11.56 -0.33 -28.17
C LEU A 422 11.66 1.21 -28.16
N LEU A 423 10.82 1.89 -28.95
CA LEU A 423 10.73 3.36 -28.96
C LEU A 423 10.25 3.92 -27.62
N LEU A 424 9.22 3.30 -27.02
CA LEU A 424 8.71 3.71 -25.71
C LEU A 424 9.71 3.40 -24.58
N LEU A 425 10.42 2.28 -24.67
CA LEU A 425 11.49 1.93 -23.75
C LEU A 425 12.64 2.95 -23.80
N ASP A 426 13.07 3.35 -25.00
CA ASP A 426 14.11 4.36 -25.19
C ASP A 426 13.67 5.75 -24.68
N LEU A 427 12.41 6.11 -24.93
CA LEU A 427 11.78 7.33 -24.40
C LEU A 427 11.81 7.35 -22.86
N ILE A 428 11.37 6.26 -22.21
CA ILE A 428 11.36 6.14 -20.75
C ILE A 428 12.78 6.17 -20.20
N ARG A 429 13.72 5.44 -20.79
CA ARG A 429 15.13 5.43 -20.33
C ARG A 429 15.77 6.80 -20.47
N THR A 430 15.45 7.54 -21.52
CA THR A 430 15.91 8.92 -21.74
C THR A 430 15.37 9.87 -20.67
N HIS A 431 14.06 9.82 -20.41
CA HIS A 431 13.45 10.66 -19.37
C HIS A 431 13.87 10.23 -17.96
N ALA A 432 14.08 8.94 -17.72
CA ALA A 432 14.55 8.40 -16.44
C ALA A 432 16.02 8.75 -16.17
N ALA A 433 16.88 8.65 -17.18
CA ALA A 433 18.28 9.08 -17.10
C ALA A 433 18.34 10.58 -16.79
N SER A 434 17.51 11.37 -17.45
CA SER A 434 17.47 12.81 -17.23
C SER A 434 16.91 13.20 -15.84
N ALA A 435 15.91 12.48 -15.32
CA ALA A 435 15.42 12.67 -13.95
C ALA A 435 16.44 12.26 -12.88
N LEU A 436 17.32 11.28 -13.18
CA LEU A 436 18.43 10.87 -12.33
C LEU A 436 19.71 11.71 -12.49
N GLY A 437 19.74 12.67 -13.41
CA GLY A 437 20.93 13.48 -13.71
C GLY A 437 22.05 12.71 -14.45
N HIS A 438 21.70 11.63 -15.14
CA HIS A 438 22.62 10.88 -15.98
C HIS A 438 22.67 11.45 -17.41
N PHE A 439 23.86 11.41 -18.02
CA PHE A 439 24.11 11.94 -19.37
C PHE A 439 23.63 11.02 -20.51
N SER A 440 23.21 9.79 -20.22
CA SER A 440 22.83 8.81 -21.24
C SER A 440 21.72 7.88 -20.75
N ALA A 441 20.78 7.54 -21.65
CA ALA A 441 19.77 6.50 -21.43
C ALA A 441 20.39 5.10 -21.17
N GLU A 442 21.64 4.88 -21.60
CA GLU A 442 22.36 3.62 -21.40
C GLU A 442 22.69 3.33 -19.92
N SER A 443 22.73 4.35 -19.06
CA SER A 443 22.97 4.17 -17.62
C SER A 443 21.74 3.68 -16.85
N VAL A 444 20.56 3.70 -17.49
CA VAL A 444 19.31 3.15 -16.97
C VAL A 444 19.15 1.75 -17.55
N GLU A 445 19.38 0.74 -16.72
CA GLU A 445 19.23 -0.67 -17.11
C GLU A 445 17.73 -1.03 -17.23
N PRO A 446 17.25 -1.53 -18.39
CA PRO A 446 15.82 -1.73 -18.66
C PRO A 446 15.06 -2.58 -17.64
N GLY A 447 15.69 -3.65 -17.13
CA GLY A 447 15.11 -4.62 -16.20
C GLY A 447 15.40 -4.34 -14.72
N ARG A 448 16.12 -3.27 -14.39
CA ARG A 448 16.47 -2.93 -13.00
C ARG A 448 15.42 -1.99 -12.40
N ALA A 449 15.10 -2.20 -11.12
CA ALA A 449 14.08 -1.41 -10.44
C ALA A 449 14.51 0.06 -10.32
N PHE A 450 13.59 1.00 -10.54
CA PHE A 450 13.84 2.44 -10.45
C PHE A 450 14.43 2.84 -9.09
N ARG A 451 13.98 2.23 -7.99
CA ARG A 451 14.54 2.47 -6.65
C ARG A 451 16.04 2.14 -6.56
N ASP A 452 16.46 1.02 -7.14
CA ASP A 452 17.87 0.59 -7.12
C ASP A 452 18.77 1.44 -8.02
N LEU A 453 18.15 2.25 -8.88
CA LEU A 453 18.79 3.26 -9.73
C LEU A 453 18.79 4.66 -9.07
N GLY A 454 18.28 4.77 -7.83
CA GLY A 454 18.31 6.02 -7.06
C GLY A 454 17.08 6.91 -7.21
N PHE A 455 15.97 6.36 -7.71
CA PHE A 455 14.67 7.05 -7.69
C PHE A 455 14.14 7.18 -6.25
N ASP A 456 13.75 8.39 -5.91
CA ASP A 456 13.10 8.84 -4.68
C ASP A 456 11.75 9.51 -5.04
N SER A 457 10.95 9.92 -4.05
CA SER A 457 9.62 10.52 -4.29
C SER A 457 9.65 11.76 -5.18
N LEU A 458 10.80 12.46 -5.31
CA LEU A 458 10.95 13.67 -6.12
C LEU A 458 11.29 13.34 -7.58
N THR A 459 12.22 12.41 -7.80
CA THR A 459 12.60 11.94 -9.15
C THR A 459 11.50 11.09 -9.79
N ALA A 460 10.65 10.44 -8.98
CA ALA A 460 9.41 9.77 -9.38
C ALA A 460 8.43 10.71 -10.11
N ILE A 461 8.17 11.85 -9.50
CA ILE A 461 7.22 12.86 -9.99
C ILE A 461 7.80 13.56 -11.21
N GLU A 462 9.11 13.81 -11.23
CA GLU A 462 9.79 14.39 -12.38
C GLU A 462 9.71 13.49 -13.62
N LEU A 463 9.97 12.18 -13.47
CA LEU A 463 9.80 11.22 -14.56
C LEU A 463 8.33 11.15 -15.01
N ARG A 464 7.38 11.11 -14.06
CA ARG A 464 5.95 11.10 -14.36
C ARG A 464 5.52 12.35 -15.15
N ASN A 465 5.91 13.54 -14.73
CA ASN A 465 5.55 14.80 -15.41
C ASN A 465 6.17 14.89 -16.81
N ARG A 466 7.39 14.39 -16.97
CA ARG A 466 8.06 14.31 -18.29
C ARG A 466 7.35 13.32 -19.21
N LEU A 467 6.89 12.17 -18.69
CA LEU A 467 6.12 11.19 -19.46
C LEU A 467 4.70 11.67 -19.77
N ASP A 468 4.02 12.35 -18.84
CA ASP A 468 2.71 13.01 -19.08
C ASP A 468 2.83 13.96 -20.29
N LEU A 469 3.87 14.82 -20.29
CA LEU A 469 4.11 15.78 -21.37
C LEU A 469 4.45 15.10 -22.70
N ALA A 470 5.28 14.05 -22.67
CA ALA A 470 5.73 13.35 -23.87
C ALA A 470 4.63 12.47 -24.49
N THR A 471 3.77 11.87 -23.67
CA THR A 471 2.73 10.92 -24.12
C THR A 471 1.35 11.55 -24.30
N GLY A 472 1.09 12.69 -23.65
CA GLY A 472 -0.23 13.30 -23.59
C GLY A 472 -1.24 12.51 -22.74
N LEU A 473 -0.78 11.56 -21.92
CA LEU A 473 -1.58 10.80 -20.97
C LEU A 473 -1.64 11.51 -19.61
N SER A 474 -2.64 11.15 -18.79
CA SER A 474 -2.70 11.56 -17.38
C SER A 474 -2.28 10.39 -16.50
N LEU A 475 -0.99 10.32 -16.14
CA LEU A 475 -0.43 9.20 -15.41
C LEU A 475 -0.51 9.41 -13.87
N PRO A 476 -0.85 8.38 -13.08
CA PRO A 476 -1.02 8.51 -11.63
C PRO A 476 0.32 8.76 -10.90
N ALA A 477 0.26 9.34 -9.70
CA ALA A 477 1.46 9.60 -8.88
C ALA A 477 2.18 8.33 -8.41
N THR A 478 1.47 7.20 -8.37
CA THR A 478 2.00 5.87 -8.05
C THR A 478 2.68 5.17 -9.24
N LEU A 479 2.78 5.81 -10.42
CA LEU A 479 3.23 5.17 -11.67
C LEU A 479 4.52 4.37 -11.53
N ILE A 480 5.59 4.95 -10.97
CA ILE A 480 6.87 4.23 -10.79
C ILE A 480 6.79 3.16 -9.70
N PHE A 481 5.75 3.21 -8.87
CA PHE A 481 5.46 2.21 -7.85
C PHE A 481 4.72 1.01 -8.40
N ASP A 482 3.80 1.29 -9.32
CA ASP A 482 3.00 0.33 -10.04
C ASP A 482 3.83 -0.37 -11.15
N TYR A 483 4.72 0.37 -11.81
CA TYR A 483 5.56 -0.08 -12.92
C TYR A 483 7.05 0.16 -12.61
N PRO A 484 7.69 -0.78 -11.89
CA PRO A 484 8.96 -0.56 -11.20
C PRO A 484 10.20 -0.60 -12.09
N THR A 485 10.09 -1.02 -13.36
CA THR A 485 11.20 -1.05 -14.33
C THR A 485 10.83 -0.33 -15.62
N ALA A 486 11.83 0.12 -16.39
CA ALA A 486 11.60 0.84 -17.64
C ALA A 486 10.89 -0.04 -18.70
N GLU A 487 11.18 -1.34 -18.74
CA GLU A 487 10.48 -2.30 -19.62
C GLU A 487 8.99 -2.43 -19.27
N VAL A 488 8.68 -2.58 -17.98
CA VAL A 488 7.30 -2.77 -17.51
C VAL A 488 6.48 -1.49 -17.72
N LEU A 489 7.09 -0.32 -17.56
CA LEU A 489 6.47 0.97 -17.84
C LEU A 489 6.26 1.20 -19.34
N ALA A 490 7.20 0.80 -20.20
CA ALA A 490 7.07 0.90 -21.66
C ALA A 490 5.86 0.11 -22.17
N ASP A 491 5.70 -1.10 -21.65
CA ASP A 491 4.57 -1.98 -21.95
C ASP A 491 3.22 -1.42 -21.49
N HIS A 492 3.19 -0.67 -20.39
CA HIS A 492 1.99 -0.01 -19.91
C HIS A 492 1.62 1.20 -20.78
N LEU A 493 2.58 2.10 -21.05
CA LEU A 493 2.35 3.26 -21.92
C LEU A 493 1.96 2.83 -23.34
N TRP A 494 2.52 1.73 -23.84
CA TRP A 494 2.12 1.15 -25.13
C TRP A 494 0.64 0.78 -25.15
N ARG A 495 0.11 0.16 -24.08
CA ARG A 495 -1.32 -0.18 -23.96
C ARG A 495 -2.21 1.06 -23.86
N GLU A 496 -1.83 2.05 -23.07
CA GLU A 496 -2.58 3.30 -22.89
C GLU A 496 -2.62 4.17 -24.17
N LEU A 497 -1.56 4.13 -24.97
CA LEU A 497 -1.46 4.89 -26.23
C LEU A 497 -2.15 4.22 -27.43
N GLY A 498 -2.92 3.15 -27.20
CA GLY A 498 -3.67 2.46 -28.25
C GLY A 498 -2.91 1.33 -28.93
N GLY A 499 -1.81 0.87 -28.35
CA GLY A 499 -1.20 -0.43 -28.64
C GLY A 499 -2.25 -1.53 -28.42
N ALA A 500 -2.82 -1.98 -29.54
CA ALA A 500 -4.01 -2.80 -29.69
C ALA A 500 -5.36 -2.11 -29.41
N HIS A 501 -5.72 -1.08 -30.21
CA HIS A 501 -7.08 -1.01 -30.76
C HIS A 501 -7.23 -1.99 -31.94
N ALA A 502 -7.02 -3.26 -31.62
CA ALA A 502 -7.57 -4.39 -32.33
C ALA A 502 -8.23 -5.25 -31.24
N ALA A 503 -9.48 -4.89 -30.90
CA ALA A 503 -10.42 -5.80 -30.27
C ALA A 503 -10.70 -6.97 -31.25
N ALA A 504 -9.71 -7.85 -31.44
CA ALA A 504 -9.78 -9.09 -32.21
C ALA A 504 -8.43 -9.86 -32.21
N ALA A 505 -7.65 -9.90 -31.12
CA ALA A 505 -6.46 -10.77 -31.07
C ALA A 505 -5.94 -11.14 -29.66
N THR A 506 -6.79 -11.18 -28.64
CA THR A 506 -6.53 -11.96 -27.40
C THR A 506 -7.38 -13.23 -27.34
N SER A 507 -7.91 -13.65 -28.49
CA SER A 507 -8.47 -15.00 -28.70
C SER A 507 -7.46 -15.87 -29.45
N ALA A 508 -6.23 -15.95 -28.95
CA ALA A 508 -5.18 -16.82 -29.50
C ALA A 508 -4.17 -17.28 -28.43
N VAL A 509 -4.63 -17.56 -27.22
CA VAL A 509 -4.04 -18.61 -26.35
C VAL A 509 -5.08 -19.70 -26.03
N ALA A 510 -6.32 -19.53 -26.49
CA ALA A 510 -7.36 -20.54 -26.52
C ALA A 510 -7.20 -21.45 -27.75
N ASP A 511 -6.09 -22.18 -27.83
CA ASP A 511 -6.08 -23.47 -28.55
C ASP A 511 -4.82 -24.28 -28.16
N ARG A 512 -4.90 -24.91 -26.99
CA ARG A 512 -4.32 -26.23 -26.79
C ARG A 512 -5.42 -27.14 -26.27
N VAL A 513 -5.75 -28.12 -27.11
CA VAL A 513 -6.76 -29.16 -26.95
C VAL A 513 -6.86 -29.67 -25.50
N ARG A 514 -8.02 -29.42 -24.90
CA ARG A 514 -8.54 -29.99 -23.65
C ARG A 514 -8.72 -31.51 -23.76
N PRO A 515 -8.55 -32.24 -22.65
CA PRO A 515 -9.41 -33.35 -22.29
C PRO A 515 -10.30 -32.95 -21.09
N ASP A 516 -11.63 -32.91 -21.28
CA ASP A 516 -12.68 -32.71 -20.24
C ASP A 516 -12.44 -31.63 -19.14
N ASP A 517 -11.91 -30.47 -19.54
CA ASP A 517 -11.50 -29.35 -18.66
C ASP A 517 -12.66 -28.48 -18.10
N ASP A 518 -13.90 -28.95 -18.21
CA ASP A 518 -15.12 -28.24 -17.75
C ASP A 518 -15.69 -28.81 -16.43
N ASP A 519 -15.04 -29.78 -15.78
CA ASP A 519 -15.48 -30.32 -14.48
C ASP A 519 -14.92 -29.47 -13.32
N PRO A 520 -15.74 -28.61 -12.67
CA PRO A 520 -15.26 -27.70 -11.66
C PRO A 520 -14.95 -28.43 -10.34
N ILE A 521 -14.21 -27.79 -9.44
CA ILE A 521 -13.84 -28.40 -8.15
C ILE A 521 -14.92 -28.08 -7.11
N ALA A 522 -15.49 -29.11 -6.51
CA ALA A 522 -16.49 -29.01 -5.45
C ALA A 522 -15.84 -28.99 -4.07
N ILE A 523 -16.30 -28.09 -3.21
CA ILE A 523 -16.04 -28.14 -1.75
C ILE A 523 -17.13 -29.00 -1.13
N VAL A 524 -16.78 -30.15 -0.56
CA VAL A 524 -17.73 -31.12 -0.01
C VAL A 524 -17.78 -31.15 1.51
N ALA A 525 -16.73 -30.67 2.17
CA ALA A 525 -16.72 -30.44 3.60
C ALA A 525 -15.75 -29.32 4.00
N MET A 526 -15.97 -28.76 5.18
CA MET A 526 -15.11 -27.74 5.80
C MET A 526 -15.04 -27.97 7.30
N SER A 527 -13.88 -27.73 7.90
CA SER A 527 -13.66 -27.69 9.34
C SER A 527 -12.73 -26.53 9.68
N CYS A 528 -12.84 -25.95 10.88
CA CYS A 528 -12.00 -24.85 11.29
C CYS A 528 -11.95 -24.67 12.81
N ARG A 529 -10.89 -23.99 13.27
CA ARG A 529 -10.80 -23.40 14.61
C ARG A 529 -10.31 -21.96 14.46
N PHE A 530 -11.06 -21.00 15.01
CA PHE A 530 -10.72 -19.58 14.98
C PHE A 530 -10.92 -18.95 16.36
N PRO A 531 -10.38 -17.74 16.62
CA PRO A 531 -10.58 -17.03 17.88
C PRO A 531 -12.07 -16.82 18.21
N GLY A 532 -12.35 -16.49 19.48
CA GLY A 532 -13.72 -16.27 19.95
C GLY A 532 -14.48 -17.57 20.24
N GLY A 533 -13.76 -18.68 20.45
CA GLY A 533 -14.37 -19.99 20.73
C GLY A 533 -14.99 -20.65 19.50
N VAL A 534 -14.54 -20.28 18.29
CA VAL A 534 -15.04 -20.87 17.05
C VAL A 534 -14.44 -22.26 16.87
N GLU A 535 -15.31 -23.27 16.97
CA GLU A 535 -14.95 -24.68 16.85
C GLU A 535 -15.39 -25.33 15.53
N THR A 536 -16.31 -24.68 14.82
CA THR A 536 -16.93 -25.18 13.58
C THR A 536 -17.23 -24.04 12.61
N PRO A 537 -17.44 -24.33 11.30
CA PRO A 537 -17.92 -23.32 10.34
C PRO A 537 -19.24 -22.65 10.76
N GLN A 538 -20.10 -23.36 11.49
CA GLN A 538 -21.37 -22.83 12.01
C GLN A 538 -21.15 -21.85 13.16
N ASP A 539 -20.18 -22.09 14.03
CA ASP A 539 -19.82 -21.14 15.09
C ASP A 539 -19.17 -19.90 14.50
N LEU A 540 -18.34 -20.04 13.45
CA LEU A 540 -17.81 -18.90 12.70
C LEU A 540 -18.95 -18.07 12.12
N TRP A 541 -19.91 -18.70 11.45
CA TRP A 541 -21.06 -17.99 10.90
C TRP A 541 -21.86 -17.25 11.97
N ARG A 542 -22.08 -17.88 13.14
CA ARG A 542 -22.77 -17.22 14.26
C ARG A 542 -22.03 -15.97 14.73
N LEU A 543 -20.71 -16.08 14.94
CA LEU A 543 -19.86 -14.94 15.31
C LEU A 543 -19.97 -13.80 14.30
N LEU A 544 -19.90 -14.10 13.00
CA LEU A 544 -19.97 -13.10 11.93
C LEU A 544 -21.36 -12.47 11.79
N ALA A 545 -22.42 -13.28 11.84
CA ALA A 545 -23.80 -12.82 11.71
C ALA A 545 -24.24 -11.94 12.90
N GLU A 546 -23.73 -12.23 14.11
CA GLU A 546 -23.97 -11.44 15.32
C GLU A 546 -23.05 -10.20 15.40
N GLY A 547 -22.08 -10.07 14.48
CA GLY A 547 -21.14 -8.96 14.42
C GLY A 547 -20.15 -8.96 15.58
N GLY A 548 -19.73 -10.14 16.05
CA GLY A 548 -18.79 -10.33 17.15
C GLY A 548 -17.33 -10.00 16.78
N ASP A 549 -16.62 -9.47 17.76
CA ASP A 549 -15.18 -9.18 17.75
C ASP A 549 -14.47 -10.23 18.65
N ALA A 550 -13.53 -10.97 18.07
CA ALA A 550 -12.83 -12.06 18.72
C ALA A 550 -11.40 -11.69 19.17
N ILE A 551 -11.01 -10.42 19.08
CA ILE A 551 -9.74 -9.90 19.60
C ILE A 551 -9.79 -9.81 21.13
N ALA A 552 -8.81 -10.41 21.79
CA ALA A 552 -8.75 -10.53 23.24
C ALA A 552 -7.30 -10.49 23.77
N GLY A 553 -7.13 -10.50 25.10
CA GLY A 553 -5.82 -10.49 25.74
C GLY A 553 -4.99 -11.76 25.50
N PHE A 554 -3.67 -11.63 25.64
CA PHE A 554 -2.72 -12.73 25.36
C PHE A 554 -2.96 -13.98 26.24
N PRO A 555 -2.66 -15.18 25.73
CA PRO A 555 -2.85 -16.43 26.47
C PRO A 555 -1.90 -16.55 27.66
N GLY A 556 -2.45 -16.86 28.84
CA GLY A 556 -1.68 -16.96 30.10
C GLY A 556 -0.93 -18.28 30.30
N ASP A 557 -1.11 -19.25 29.41
CA ASP A 557 -0.57 -20.61 29.53
C ASP A 557 0.67 -20.87 28.65
N ARG A 558 1.16 -19.86 27.92
CA ARG A 558 2.33 -19.97 27.02
C ARG A 558 3.65 -19.52 27.64
N GLY A 559 3.64 -19.06 28.89
CA GLY A 559 4.84 -18.62 29.60
C GLY A 559 5.47 -17.33 29.08
N TRP A 560 4.69 -16.49 28.38
CA TRP A 560 5.16 -15.20 27.86
C TRP A 560 5.29 -14.18 28.99
N ASP A 561 6.43 -13.48 29.07
CA ASP A 561 6.62 -12.33 29.98
C ASP A 561 5.95 -11.08 29.38
N VAL A 562 4.62 -11.05 29.38
CA VAL A 562 3.85 -10.00 28.69
C VAL A 562 4.13 -8.61 29.28
N GLU A 563 4.25 -8.52 30.60
CA GLU A 563 4.51 -7.26 31.29
C GLU A 563 5.95 -6.76 31.07
N GLY A 564 6.95 -7.66 31.13
CA GLY A 564 8.34 -7.28 30.88
C GLY A 564 8.67 -6.99 29.42
N MET A 565 7.88 -7.54 28.48
CA MET A 565 8.06 -7.35 27.03
C MET A 565 7.17 -6.26 26.44
N TYR A 566 6.30 -5.62 27.22
CA TYR A 566 5.50 -4.49 26.74
C TYR A 566 6.29 -3.18 26.80
N HIS A 567 6.30 -2.42 25.70
CA HIS A 567 6.77 -1.03 25.71
C HIS A 567 6.00 -0.20 24.67
N PRO A 568 5.52 1.01 25.02
CA PRO A 568 4.74 1.84 24.10
C PRO A 568 5.58 2.46 22.97
N ASP A 569 6.88 2.64 23.17
CA ASP A 569 7.81 3.09 22.12
C ASP A 569 8.22 1.90 21.22
N PRO A 570 7.89 1.93 19.91
CA PRO A 570 8.26 0.86 18.96
C PRO A 570 9.77 0.74 18.73
N GLU A 571 10.58 1.77 19.06
CA GLU A 571 12.05 1.71 18.93
C GLU A 571 12.71 0.92 20.07
N HIS A 572 11.97 0.61 21.15
CA HIS A 572 12.51 -0.12 22.27
C HIS A 572 12.85 -1.58 21.86
N PRO A 573 14.10 -2.04 22.00
CA PRO A 573 14.49 -3.35 21.51
C PRO A 573 13.81 -4.51 22.25
N GLY A 574 13.29 -5.50 21.51
CA GLY A 574 12.82 -6.77 22.07
C GLY A 574 11.42 -6.72 22.68
N THR A 575 10.72 -5.60 22.54
CA THR A 575 9.40 -5.37 23.13
C THR A 575 8.32 -5.25 22.05
N PHE A 576 7.06 -5.33 22.46
CA PHE A 576 5.88 -5.09 21.63
C PHE A 576 4.97 -4.01 22.24
N TYR A 577 4.23 -3.29 21.39
CA TYR A 577 3.30 -2.26 21.84
C TYR A 577 1.82 -2.67 21.77
N ALA A 578 1.49 -3.76 21.06
CA ALA A 578 0.13 -4.31 21.02
C ALA A 578 -0.11 -5.22 22.23
N ARG A 579 -1.30 -5.12 22.86
CA ARG A 579 -1.66 -5.90 24.06
C ARG A 579 -2.74 -6.95 23.82
N GLU A 580 -3.33 -6.95 22.64
CA GLU A 580 -4.46 -7.82 22.26
C GLU A 580 -4.19 -8.48 20.90
N GLY A 581 -4.86 -9.60 20.64
CA GLY A 581 -4.80 -10.35 19.40
C GLY A 581 -5.86 -11.46 19.36
N GLY A 582 -5.92 -12.20 18.26
CA GLY A 582 -6.81 -13.35 18.14
C GLY A 582 -6.10 -14.67 18.49
N PHE A 583 -6.57 -15.40 19.50
CA PHE A 583 -5.88 -16.61 19.97
C PHE A 583 -6.78 -17.84 20.03
N LEU A 584 -6.17 -18.99 19.77
CA LEU A 584 -6.70 -20.31 20.08
C LEU A 584 -6.24 -20.71 21.49
N TYR A 585 -7.01 -20.34 22.52
CA TYR A 585 -6.70 -20.71 23.91
C TYR A 585 -6.68 -22.23 24.16
N GLY A 586 -7.37 -23.01 23.31
CA GLY A 586 -7.34 -24.47 23.33
C GLY A 586 -6.16 -25.11 22.62
N ALA A 587 -5.24 -24.35 21.99
CA ALA A 587 -4.16 -24.90 21.16
C ALA A 587 -3.26 -25.96 21.85
N PRO A 588 -3.01 -25.92 23.17
CA PRO A 588 -2.24 -26.98 23.84
C PRO A 588 -2.97 -28.32 23.95
N GLN A 589 -4.31 -28.34 23.80
CA GLN A 589 -5.13 -29.53 23.96
C GLN A 589 -5.00 -30.43 22.73
N PHE A 590 -4.86 -31.74 22.96
CA PHE A 590 -4.78 -32.75 21.90
C PHE A 590 -5.04 -34.13 22.50
N ASP A 591 -5.73 -35.01 21.77
CA ASP A 591 -5.86 -36.44 22.13
C ASP A 591 -4.85 -37.29 21.32
N PRO A 592 -3.62 -37.50 21.82
CA PRO A 592 -2.62 -38.26 21.08
C PRO A 592 -2.98 -39.74 20.97
N GLY A 593 -3.71 -40.30 21.96
CA GLY A 593 -4.11 -41.70 21.96
C GLY A 593 -5.04 -42.01 20.79
N PHE A 594 -5.97 -41.10 20.49
CA PHE A 594 -6.91 -41.23 19.37
C PHE A 594 -6.20 -41.39 18.01
N PHE A 595 -5.08 -40.67 17.81
CA PHE A 595 -4.27 -40.71 16.58
C PHE A 595 -3.12 -41.72 16.63
N GLY A 596 -3.00 -42.52 17.69
CA GLY A 596 -1.93 -43.51 17.84
C GLY A 596 -0.54 -42.89 18.10
N ILE A 597 -0.51 -41.68 18.64
CA ILE A 597 0.70 -40.92 18.96
C ILE A 597 1.03 -41.11 20.44
N SER A 598 2.31 -41.30 20.77
CA SER A 598 2.73 -41.43 22.17
C SER A 598 2.67 -40.08 22.89
N PRO A 599 2.40 -40.02 24.21
CA PRO A 599 2.40 -38.76 24.95
C PRO A 599 3.71 -37.97 24.84
N ARG A 600 4.85 -38.67 24.78
CA ARG A 600 6.16 -38.03 24.60
C ARG A 600 6.31 -37.38 23.24
N GLU A 601 5.89 -38.06 22.18
CA GLU A 601 5.90 -37.49 20.83
C GLU A 601 4.94 -36.31 20.74
N ALA A 602 3.74 -36.44 21.32
CA ALA A 602 2.72 -35.41 21.31
C ALA A 602 3.23 -34.09 21.90
N LEU A 603 3.96 -34.13 23.02
CA LEU A 603 4.57 -32.93 23.64
C LEU A 603 5.58 -32.23 22.72
N ALA A 604 6.35 -33.00 21.95
CA ALA A 604 7.34 -32.49 21.01
C ALA A 604 6.75 -32.00 19.67
N MET A 605 5.49 -32.35 19.37
CA MET A 605 4.80 -31.90 18.16
C MET A 605 4.38 -30.44 18.26
N ASP A 606 4.64 -29.66 17.21
CA ASP A 606 4.07 -28.33 17.05
C ASP A 606 2.53 -28.39 17.15
N PRO A 607 1.87 -27.53 17.95
CA PRO A 607 0.40 -27.47 18.05
C PRO A 607 -0.32 -27.38 16.70
N GLN A 608 0.31 -26.77 15.69
CA GLN A 608 -0.22 -26.69 14.34
C GLN A 608 -0.45 -28.07 13.73
N GLN A 609 0.47 -29.03 13.93
CA GLN A 609 0.31 -30.40 13.43
C GLN A 609 -0.84 -31.14 14.14
N ARG A 610 -1.05 -30.85 15.43
CA ARG A 610 -2.11 -31.46 16.25
C ARG A 610 -3.49 -31.00 15.77
N LEU A 611 -3.67 -29.69 15.64
CA LEU A 611 -4.90 -29.07 15.15
C LEU A 611 -5.25 -29.52 13.72
N LEU A 612 -4.25 -29.71 12.86
CA LEU A 612 -4.47 -30.21 11.51
C LEU A 612 -4.96 -31.67 11.47
N LEU A 613 -4.49 -32.53 12.38
CA LEU A 613 -4.98 -33.90 12.49
C LEU A 613 -6.46 -33.93 12.89
N GLU A 614 -6.84 -33.12 13.87
CA GLU A 614 -8.21 -32.98 14.35
C GLU A 614 -9.13 -32.42 13.26
N THR A 615 -8.75 -31.29 12.66
CA THR A 615 -9.55 -30.65 11.60
C THR A 615 -9.64 -31.50 10.33
N SER A 616 -8.59 -32.24 9.97
CA SER A 616 -8.65 -33.20 8.85
C SER A 616 -9.61 -34.35 9.14
N TRP A 617 -9.58 -34.90 10.36
CA TRP A 617 -10.54 -35.92 10.79
C TRP A 617 -11.98 -35.41 10.69
N GLU A 618 -12.23 -34.20 11.23
CA GLU A 618 -13.54 -33.55 11.18
C GLU A 618 -14.02 -33.32 9.75
N ALA A 619 -13.15 -32.85 8.84
CA ALA A 619 -13.50 -32.63 7.45
C ALA A 619 -13.98 -33.92 6.76
N PHE A 620 -13.31 -35.05 7.00
CA PHE A 620 -13.76 -36.35 6.48
C PHE A 620 -15.12 -36.76 7.06
N GLU A 621 -15.30 -36.65 8.38
CA GLU A 621 -16.57 -37.00 9.02
C GLU A 621 -17.73 -36.10 8.56
N TYR A 622 -17.49 -34.80 8.36
CA TYR A 622 -18.50 -33.88 7.83
C TYR A 622 -18.89 -34.18 6.38
N ALA A 623 -17.98 -34.74 5.58
CA ALA A 623 -18.28 -35.24 4.25
C ALA A 623 -19.00 -36.61 4.26
N GLY A 624 -19.17 -37.24 5.42
CA GLY A 624 -19.67 -38.62 5.52
C GLY A 624 -18.65 -39.68 5.08
N VAL A 625 -17.37 -39.30 4.98
CA VAL A 625 -16.28 -40.18 4.56
C VAL A 625 -15.61 -40.80 5.78
N LYS A 626 -15.58 -42.13 5.86
CA LYS A 626 -14.90 -42.84 6.95
C LYS A 626 -13.38 -42.76 6.73
N PRO A 627 -12.57 -42.19 7.64
CA PRO A 627 -11.13 -42.06 7.41
C PRO A 627 -10.42 -43.40 7.12
N ALA A 628 -10.92 -44.50 7.71
CA ALA A 628 -10.39 -45.84 7.45
C ALA A 628 -10.57 -46.32 6.00
N SER A 629 -11.57 -45.84 5.26
CA SER A 629 -11.75 -46.20 3.84
C SER A 629 -10.83 -45.44 2.89
N LEU A 630 -10.12 -44.41 3.37
CA LEU A 630 -9.17 -43.63 2.57
C LEU A 630 -7.76 -44.23 2.54
N ARG A 631 -7.49 -45.24 3.36
CA ARG A 631 -6.18 -45.90 3.38
C ARG A 631 -5.84 -46.52 2.02
N GLY A 632 -4.68 -46.18 1.48
CA GLY A 632 -4.21 -46.63 0.17
C GLY A 632 -4.85 -45.91 -1.02
N THR A 633 -5.67 -44.88 -0.77
CA THR A 633 -6.27 -44.08 -1.84
C THR A 633 -5.35 -42.94 -2.25
N ARG A 634 -5.49 -42.46 -3.49
CA ARG A 634 -4.80 -41.28 -4.01
C ARG A 634 -5.43 -39.98 -3.48
N THR A 635 -5.61 -39.87 -2.17
CA THR A 635 -6.10 -38.64 -1.54
C THR A 635 -4.92 -37.69 -1.30
N GLY A 636 -5.00 -36.47 -1.81
CA GLY A 636 -3.97 -35.44 -1.66
C GLY A 636 -4.11 -34.62 -0.37
N VAL A 637 -3.02 -34.00 0.08
CA VAL A 637 -2.94 -33.13 1.27
C VAL A 637 -2.11 -31.90 0.94
N PHE A 638 -2.74 -30.74 0.95
CA PHE A 638 -2.12 -29.45 0.64
C PHE A 638 -2.36 -28.49 1.80
N VAL A 639 -1.31 -28.12 2.51
CA VAL A 639 -1.43 -27.32 3.74
C VAL A 639 -0.55 -26.09 3.65
N GLY A 640 -1.18 -24.93 3.81
CA GLY A 640 -0.49 -23.67 4.03
C GLY A 640 -0.03 -23.52 5.48
N THR A 641 1.22 -23.11 5.69
CA THR A 641 1.75 -22.75 7.02
C THR A 641 2.65 -21.53 6.89
N ASN A 642 3.11 -21.01 8.02
CA ASN A 642 4.10 -19.94 8.10
C ASN A 642 4.91 -20.05 9.40
N GLY A 643 6.22 -20.30 9.29
CA GLY A 643 7.11 -20.44 10.45
C GLY A 643 6.77 -21.63 11.37
N GLN A 644 7.74 -22.11 12.16
CA GLN A 644 7.56 -23.20 13.14
C GLN A 644 8.30 -22.82 14.43
N ASP A 645 7.74 -21.82 15.14
CA ASP A 645 8.41 -21.19 16.28
C ASP A 645 8.43 -22.08 17.54
N TYR A 646 7.59 -23.12 17.60
CA TYR A 646 7.58 -24.10 18.69
C TYR A 646 8.93 -24.82 18.83
N SER A 647 9.69 -24.96 17.75
CA SER A 647 11.05 -25.52 17.78
C SER A 647 11.99 -24.76 18.73
N THR A 648 11.82 -23.44 18.87
CA THR A 648 12.63 -22.62 19.79
C THR A 648 12.37 -22.99 21.24
N ILE A 649 11.11 -23.21 21.61
CA ILE A 649 10.70 -23.65 22.95
C ILE A 649 11.25 -25.05 23.24
N MET A 650 11.21 -25.95 22.25
CA MET A 650 11.68 -27.32 22.42
C MET A 650 13.20 -27.43 22.55
N LEU A 651 13.97 -26.55 21.91
CA LEU A 651 15.44 -26.52 22.03
C LEU A 651 15.91 -26.08 23.43
N ASP A 652 15.14 -25.22 24.10
CA ASP A 652 15.42 -24.72 25.45
C ASP A 652 14.83 -25.62 26.56
N ALA A 653 14.09 -26.68 26.20
CA ALA A 653 13.46 -27.56 27.16
C ALA A 653 14.50 -28.42 27.90
N PRO A 654 14.42 -28.56 29.25
CA PRO A 654 15.39 -29.32 30.04
C PRO A 654 15.24 -30.85 29.88
N GLU A 655 14.14 -31.33 29.29
CA GLU A 655 13.84 -32.75 29.11
C GLU A 655 14.28 -33.23 27.72
N ASP A 656 14.89 -34.42 27.64
CA ASP A 656 15.32 -35.01 26.37
C ASP A 656 14.12 -35.67 25.65
N PHE A 657 13.60 -34.98 24.63
CA PHE A 657 12.54 -35.49 23.76
C PHE A 657 13.07 -36.37 22.60
N GLY A 658 14.38 -36.65 22.57
CA GLY A 658 15.03 -37.48 21.55
C GLY A 658 14.84 -36.95 20.13
N GLY A 659 14.71 -37.86 19.16
CA GLY A 659 14.51 -37.52 17.74
C GLY A 659 13.14 -36.93 17.40
N HIS A 660 12.21 -36.84 18.35
CA HIS A 660 10.84 -36.36 18.10
C HIS A 660 10.77 -34.85 17.87
N VAL A 661 11.72 -34.05 18.37
CA VAL A 661 11.76 -32.60 18.13
C VAL A 661 11.91 -32.30 16.63
N GLY A 662 12.78 -33.05 15.95
CA GLY A 662 13.02 -32.89 14.51
C GLY A 662 11.77 -33.15 13.67
N THR A 663 11.00 -34.21 13.96
CA THR A 663 9.75 -34.51 13.24
C THR A 663 8.56 -33.69 13.76
N GLY A 664 8.62 -33.22 14.99
CA GLY A 664 7.57 -32.44 15.63
C GLY A 664 7.46 -31.02 15.13
N SER A 665 8.55 -30.42 14.63
CA SER A 665 8.57 -29.02 14.14
C SER A 665 8.95 -28.88 12.65
N ALA A 666 9.18 -29.97 11.92
CA ALA A 666 9.54 -29.89 10.50
C ALA A 666 8.33 -29.53 9.62
N ALA A 667 8.48 -28.50 8.79
CA ALA A 667 7.43 -28.06 7.87
C ALA A 667 6.94 -29.18 6.95
N SER A 668 7.83 -30.00 6.39
CA SER A 668 7.44 -31.13 5.52
C SER A 668 6.59 -32.19 6.23
N VAL A 669 6.66 -32.28 7.56
CA VAL A 669 5.88 -33.23 8.36
C VAL A 669 4.45 -32.72 8.59
N VAL A 670 4.16 -31.44 8.39
CA VAL A 670 2.82 -30.86 8.55
C VAL A 670 1.81 -31.57 7.63
N SER A 671 2.05 -31.59 6.32
CA SER A 671 1.22 -32.37 5.38
C SER A 671 1.50 -33.88 5.47
N GLY A 672 2.78 -34.26 5.62
CA GLY A 672 3.20 -35.66 5.64
C GLY A 672 2.59 -36.49 6.77
N ARG A 673 2.39 -35.89 7.96
CA ARG A 673 1.80 -36.57 9.13
C ARG A 673 0.32 -36.85 8.94
N ILE A 674 -0.41 -35.97 8.26
CA ILE A 674 -1.81 -36.22 7.88
C ILE A 674 -1.86 -37.44 6.96
N SER A 675 -1.06 -37.44 5.88
CA SER A 675 -0.98 -38.58 4.96
C SER A 675 -0.58 -39.87 5.67
N TYR A 676 0.42 -39.82 6.56
CA TYR A 676 0.86 -40.98 7.34
C TYR A 676 -0.25 -41.53 8.25
N THR A 677 -0.92 -40.65 9.00
CA THR A 677 -1.92 -41.03 10.01
C THR A 677 -3.16 -41.65 9.37
N PHE A 678 -3.62 -41.07 8.25
CA PHE A 678 -4.79 -41.54 7.53
C PHE A 678 -4.47 -42.56 6.42
N GLY A 679 -3.19 -42.82 6.14
CA GLY A 679 -2.73 -43.75 5.11
C GLY A 679 -3.02 -43.29 3.68
N LEU A 680 -2.89 -41.99 3.41
CA LEU A 680 -3.17 -41.37 2.11
C LEU A 680 -1.94 -41.46 1.21
N GLU A 681 -2.13 -41.83 -0.06
CA GLU A 681 -1.05 -42.04 -1.04
C GLU A 681 -1.05 -41.02 -2.18
N GLY A 682 -1.83 -39.93 -2.08
CA GLY A 682 -1.78 -38.81 -3.01
C GLY A 682 -0.67 -37.80 -2.69
N PRO A 683 -0.55 -36.70 -3.47
CA PRO A 683 0.45 -35.65 -3.22
C PRO A 683 0.31 -35.06 -1.82
N ALA A 684 1.43 -34.86 -1.12
CA ALA A 684 1.46 -34.25 0.21
C ALA A 684 2.39 -33.04 0.22
N MET A 685 1.84 -31.83 0.20
CA MET A 685 2.59 -30.58 0.07
C MET A 685 2.32 -29.63 1.23
N THR A 686 3.40 -29.14 1.82
CA THR A 686 3.35 -28.01 2.76
C THR A 686 3.85 -26.77 2.04
N VAL A 687 3.07 -25.69 2.09
CA VAL A 687 3.27 -24.47 1.31
C VAL A 687 3.52 -23.31 2.26
N ASP A 688 4.64 -22.60 2.07
CA ASP A 688 4.94 -21.34 2.75
C ASP A 688 5.08 -20.21 1.72
N THR A 689 4.02 -19.42 1.62
CA THR A 689 3.97 -18.14 0.91
C THR A 689 3.50 -17.06 1.88
N ALA A 690 3.81 -17.23 3.17
CA ALA A 690 3.29 -16.42 4.27
C ALA A 690 1.75 -16.34 4.26
N CYS A 691 1.19 -15.14 4.16
CA CYS A 691 -0.24 -14.88 4.36
C CYS A 691 -1.14 -15.43 3.24
N SER A 692 -0.58 -15.73 2.06
CA SER A 692 -1.31 -16.35 0.94
C SER A 692 -1.37 -17.88 0.97
N SER A 693 -0.66 -18.53 1.91
CA SER A 693 -0.38 -19.98 1.88
C SER A 693 -1.61 -20.87 1.71
N SER A 694 -2.73 -20.61 2.42
CA SER A 694 -3.93 -21.46 2.30
C SER A 694 -4.62 -21.37 0.94
N LEU A 695 -4.64 -20.21 0.27
CA LEU A 695 -5.21 -20.11 -1.08
C LEU A 695 -4.29 -20.73 -2.12
N VAL A 696 -2.97 -20.61 -1.96
CA VAL A 696 -2.01 -21.31 -2.83
C VAL A 696 -2.15 -22.82 -2.67
N ALA A 697 -2.33 -23.32 -1.44
CA ALA A 697 -2.60 -24.74 -1.18
C ALA A 697 -3.91 -25.21 -1.85
N LEU A 698 -4.99 -24.42 -1.79
CA LEU A 698 -6.23 -24.70 -2.52
C LEU A 698 -6.05 -24.69 -4.04
N HIS A 699 -5.28 -23.74 -4.58
CA HIS A 699 -4.96 -23.70 -6.00
C HIS A 699 -4.22 -24.97 -6.44
N LEU A 700 -3.19 -25.40 -5.71
CA LEU A 700 -2.44 -26.62 -6.01
C LEU A 700 -3.30 -27.88 -5.90
N ALA A 701 -4.17 -27.97 -4.89
CA ALA A 701 -5.12 -29.08 -4.76
C ALA A 701 -6.08 -29.15 -5.96
N ALA A 702 -6.61 -28.01 -6.40
CA ALA A 702 -7.47 -27.94 -7.57
C ALA A 702 -6.74 -28.38 -8.85
N GLN A 703 -5.48 -27.99 -9.02
CA GLN A 703 -4.67 -28.43 -10.16
C GLN A 703 -4.40 -29.94 -10.13
N ALA A 704 -4.03 -30.50 -8.97
CA ALA A 704 -3.78 -31.93 -8.81
C ALA A 704 -5.03 -32.78 -9.08
N LEU A 705 -6.21 -32.31 -8.68
CA LEU A 705 -7.50 -32.94 -8.98
C LEU A 705 -7.82 -32.89 -10.48
N ARG A 706 -7.63 -31.74 -11.14
CA ARG A 706 -7.87 -31.61 -12.60
C ARG A 706 -6.91 -32.48 -13.41
N GLN A 707 -5.66 -32.61 -12.97
CA GLN A 707 -4.64 -33.44 -13.63
C GLN A 707 -4.77 -34.94 -13.30
N GLY A 708 -5.68 -35.32 -12.39
CA GLY A 708 -5.90 -36.71 -12.01
C GLY A 708 -4.79 -37.32 -11.15
N GLU A 709 -3.95 -36.49 -10.52
CA GLU A 709 -2.93 -36.91 -9.55
C GLU A 709 -3.57 -37.41 -8.25
N CYS A 710 -4.75 -36.86 -7.91
CA CYS A 710 -5.60 -37.30 -6.82
C CYS A 710 -7.09 -37.25 -7.23
N ASP A 711 -7.93 -37.96 -6.48
CA ASP A 711 -9.39 -38.00 -6.68
C ASP A 711 -10.17 -37.27 -5.57
N LEU A 712 -9.49 -37.01 -4.45
CA LEU A 712 -9.98 -36.28 -3.28
C LEU A 712 -8.77 -35.54 -2.69
N ALA A 713 -8.94 -34.33 -2.18
CA ALA A 713 -7.84 -33.60 -1.56
C ALA A 713 -8.29 -32.79 -0.34
N LEU A 714 -7.44 -32.80 0.68
CA LEU A 714 -7.48 -31.86 1.78
C LEU A 714 -6.70 -30.60 1.38
N ALA A 715 -7.31 -29.43 1.51
CA ALA A 715 -6.69 -28.14 1.22
C ALA A 715 -6.99 -27.14 2.34
N GLY A 716 -5.99 -26.51 2.91
CA GLY A 716 -6.22 -25.58 4.01
C GLY A 716 -4.98 -24.86 4.48
N GLY A 717 -5.03 -24.30 5.70
CA GLY A 717 -3.87 -23.72 6.33
C GLY A 717 -4.03 -23.54 7.83
N VAL A 718 -2.89 -23.36 8.50
CA VAL A 718 -2.79 -23.25 9.96
C VAL A 718 -1.75 -22.22 10.36
N SER A 719 -2.01 -21.51 11.46
CA SER A 719 -1.04 -20.68 12.15
C SER A 719 -1.33 -20.66 13.65
N VAL A 720 -0.31 -20.97 14.45
CA VAL A 720 -0.30 -20.85 15.93
C VAL A 720 1.00 -20.19 16.33
N MET A 721 0.93 -19.18 17.19
CA MET A 721 2.07 -18.42 17.70
C MET A 721 2.51 -19.03 19.03
N SER A 722 3.55 -19.86 19.05
CA SER A 722 4.02 -20.43 20.31
C SER A 722 4.81 -19.41 21.14
N THR A 723 5.43 -18.44 20.47
CA THR A 723 6.25 -17.37 21.04
C THR A 723 5.68 -15.99 20.72
N PRO A 724 6.03 -14.94 21.47
CA PRO A 724 5.61 -13.56 21.15
C PRO A 724 6.42 -12.94 20.00
N GLY A 725 7.27 -13.71 19.31
CA GLY A 725 8.24 -13.20 18.34
C GLY A 725 7.62 -12.39 17.20
N ALA A 726 6.45 -12.82 16.69
CA ALA A 726 5.72 -12.10 15.65
C ALA A 726 5.33 -10.68 16.09
N PHE A 727 4.86 -10.51 17.33
CA PHE A 727 4.51 -9.20 17.89
C PHE A 727 5.73 -8.30 18.04
N VAL A 728 6.87 -8.84 18.49
CA VAL A 728 8.12 -8.08 18.64
C VAL A 728 8.63 -7.58 17.29
N VAL A 729 8.70 -8.48 16.28
CA VAL A 729 9.21 -8.14 14.95
C VAL A 729 8.34 -7.09 14.27
N PHE A 730 7.02 -7.26 14.31
CA PHE A 730 6.10 -6.33 13.65
C PHE A 730 5.89 -5.02 14.41
N SER A 731 6.12 -5.00 15.74
CA SER A 731 6.15 -3.74 16.48
C SER A 731 7.30 -2.85 16.01
N ARG A 732 8.50 -3.41 15.77
CA ARG A 732 9.62 -2.65 15.20
C ARG A 732 9.36 -2.12 13.80
N GLN A 733 8.57 -2.85 13.01
CA GLN A 733 8.18 -2.44 11.66
C GLN A 733 6.99 -1.46 11.66
N ARG A 734 6.43 -1.14 12.84
CA ARG A 734 5.22 -0.32 13.00
C ARG A 734 4.03 -0.86 12.20
N GLY A 735 3.98 -2.19 12.06
CA GLY A 735 2.98 -2.87 11.25
C GLY A 735 1.73 -3.29 12.03
N LEU A 736 1.73 -3.19 13.37
CA LEU A 736 0.62 -3.62 14.22
C LEU A 736 -0.36 -2.49 14.51
N ALA A 737 -1.64 -2.81 14.52
CA ALA A 737 -2.65 -1.94 15.13
C ALA A 737 -2.41 -1.91 16.65
N PRO A 738 -2.31 -0.73 17.30
CA PRO A 738 -2.08 -0.64 18.75
C PRO A 738 -3.16 -1.34 19.61
N ASP A 739 -4.41 -1.36 19.12
CA ASP A 739 -5.55 -2.03 19.76
C ASP A 739 -5.75 -3.49 19.29
N GLY A 740 -4.83 -4.02 18.48
CA GLY A 740 -4.86 -5.40 17.98
C GLY A 740 -5.98 -5.70 16.97
N ARG A 741 -6.71 -4.69 16.46
CA ARG A 741 -7.85 -4.89 15.55
C ARG A 741 -7.50 -4.51 14.12
N CYS A 742 -7.91 -5.33 13.17
CA CYS A 742 -7.87 -4.94 11.76
C CYS A 742 -9.08 -4.04 11.44
N LYS A 743 -8.81 -2.86 10.87
CA LYS A 743 -9.83 -1.87 10.47
C LYS A 743 -9.85 -1.72 8.95
N PRO A 744 -10.18 -2.79 8.20
CA PRO A 744 -9.93 -2.84 6.76
C PRO A 744 -10.72 -1.79 6.00
N PHE A 745 -10.03 -1.03 5.16
CA PHE A 745 -10.57 0.05 4.30
C PHE A 745 -11.21 1.22 5.06
N ALA A 746 -11.07 1.28 6.39
CA ALA A 746 -11.52 2.41 7.19
C ALA A 746 -10.49 3.54 7.18
N GLU A 747 -10.93 4.78 7.39
CA GLU A 747 -10.02 5.93 7.57
C GLU A 747 -9.09 5.73 8.79
N GLY A 748 -9.57 5.04 9.82
CA GLY A 748 -8.81 4.71 11.03
C GLY A 748 -7.85 3.51 10.88
N ALA A 749 -7.58 3.02 9.67
CA ALA A 749 -6.67 1.89 9.41
C ALA A 749 -5.22 2.22 9.84
N ASP A 750 -4.77 1.59 10.92
CA ASP A 750 -3.51 1.89 11.62
C ASP A 750 -2.58 0.67 11.79
N GLY A 751 -2.88 -0.45 11.12
CA GLY A 751 -2.04 -1.65 11.12
C GLY A 751 -2.83 -2.95 11.18
N THR A 752 -2.11 -4.07 11.27
CA THR A 752 -2.70 -5.41 11.36
C THR A 752 -2.85 -5.86 12.81
N GLY A 753 -3.94 -6.57 13.10
CA GLY A 753 -4.13 -7.31 14.34
C GLY A 753 -3.74 -8.77 14.14
N TRP A 754 -2.68 -9.27 14.80
CA TRP A 754 -2.27 -10.66 14.62
C TRP A 754 -3.27 -11.64 15.24
N SER A 755 -3.46 -12.76 14.55
CA SER A 755 -4.29 -13.85 15.04
C SER A 755 -3.76 -15.23 14.66
N GLU A 756 -4.28 -16.24 15.35
CA GLU A 756 -4.13 -17.66 15.08
C GLU A 756 -5.36 -18.23 14.36
N GLY A 757 -5.22 -19.40 13.77
CA GLY A 757 -6.36 -20.10 13.18
C GLY A 757 -5.96 -21.35 12.41
N VAL A 758 -6.94 -22.23 12.18
CA VAL A 758 -6.84 -23.36 11.25
C VAL A 758 -8.14 -23.50 10.47
N GLY A 759 -8.02 -23.78 9.18
CA GLY A 759 -9.15 -24.14 8.33
C GLY A 759 -8.75 -25.23 7.35
N MET A 760 -9.63 -26.20 7.14
CA MET A 760 -9.47 -27.30 6.20
C MET A 760 -10.71 -27.44 5.32
N LEU A 761 -10.48 -27.59 4.03
CA LEU A 761 -11.48 -27.89 3.01
C LEU A 761 -11.23 -29.30 2.49
N LEU A 762 -12.30 -30.06 2.30
CA LEU A 762 -12.25 -31.30 1.54
C LEU A 762 -12.82 -31.02 0.15
N VAL A 763 -12.02 -31.26 -0.88
CA VAL A 763 -12.34 -30.93 -2.26
C VAL A 763 -12.15 -32.13 -3.20
N GLU A 764 -13.01 -32.23 -4.20
CA GLU A 764 -12.92 -33.21 -5.29
C GLU A 764 -13.52 -32.61 -6.57
N ARG A 765 -13.46 -33.31 -7.70
CA ARG A 765 -14.16 -32.86 -8.91
C ARG A 765 -15.68 -32.94 -8.72
N LEU A 766 -16.45 -32.02 -9.29
CA LEU A 766 -17.90 -31.98 -9.12
C LEU A 766 -18.58 -33.27 -9.62
N SER A 767 -18.09 -33.87 -10.71
CA SER A 767 -18.57 -35.17 -11.16
C SER A 767 -18.31 -36.29 -10.15
N ASP A 768 -17.19 -36.25 -9.43
CA ASP A 768 -16.84 -37.20 -8.39
C ASP A 768 -17.73 -37.01 -7.16
N ALA A 769 -17.94 -35.77 -6.71
CA ALA A 769 -18.85 -35.46 -5.62
C ALA A 769 -20.26 -35.98 -5.89
N ARG A 770 -20.78 -35.76 -7.11
CA ARG A 770 -22.08 -36.28 -7.56
C ARG A 770 -22.10 -37.80 -7.60
N ARG A 771 -21.05 -38.44 -8.14
CA ARG A 771 -20.93 -39.91 -8.20
C ARG A 771 -20.89 -40.54 -6.81
N ASN A 772 -20.19 -39.90 -5.89
CA ASN A 772 -20.00 -40.37 -4.51
C ASN A 772 -21.20 -40.02 -3.61
N GLY A 773 -22.14 -39.19 -4.10
CA GLY A 773 -23.29 -38.73 -3.31
C GLY A 773 -22.90 -37.75 -2.21
N HIS A 774 -21.75 -37.09 -2.33
CA HIS A 774 -21.30 -36.08 -1.39
C HIS A 774 -22.06 -34.77 -1.61
N GLN A 775 -22.42 -34.10 -0.51
CA GLN A 775 -23.04 -32.78 -0.57
C GLN A 775 -22.05 -31.76 -1.12
N VAL A 776 -22.45 -31.00 -2.14
CA VAL A 776 -21.67 -29.87 -2.65
C VAL A 776 -22.03 -28.63 -1.83
N LEU A 777 -21.06 -28.08 -1.09
CA LEU A 777 -21.25 -26.87 -0.29
C LEU A 777 -21.08 -25.60 -1.13
N ALA A 778 -20.10 -25.62 -2.04
CA ALA A 778 -19.79 -24.57 -3.01
C ALA A 778 -18.85 -25.11 -4.08
N ILE A 779 -18.60 -24.31 -5.12
CA ILE A 779 -17.70 -24.63 -6.22
C ILE A 779 -16.53 -23.65 -6.23
N VAL A 780 -15.30 -24.17 -6.39
CA VAL A 780 -14.12 -23.38 -6.77
C VAL A 780 -14.11 -23.25 -8.29
N ARG A 781 -14.63 -22.13 -8.80
CA ARG A 781 -14.81 -21.91 -10.25
C ARG A 781 -13.52 -21.61 -10.98
N GLY A 782 -12.66 -20.82 -10.37
CA GLY A 782 -11.35 -20.49 -10.91
C GLY A 782 -10.43 -19.99 -9.81
N SER A 783 -9.13 -20.14 -10.02
CA SER A 783 -8.10 -19.62 -9.12
C SER A 783 -6.85 -19.27 -9.89
N ALA A 784 -6.09 -18.31 -9.39
CA ALA A 784 -4.80 -17.93 -9.94
C ALA A 784 -3.82 -17.57 -8.82
N VAL A 785 -2.53 -17.77 -9.12
CA VAL A 785 -1.41 -17.38 -8.27
C VAL A 785 -0.40 -16.64 -9.14
N ASN A 786 0.13 -15.52 -8.65
CA ASN A 786 1.23 -14.81 -9.29
C ASN A 786 2.22 -14.22 -8.27
N GLN A 787 3.19 -13.47 -8.77
CA GLN A 787 4.21 -12.79 -7.97
C GLN A 787 4.32 -11.32 -8.36
N ASP A 788 4.65 -10.48 -7.37
CA ASP A 788 4.81 -9.05 -7.54
C ASP A 788 6.01 -8.67 -8.43
N GLY A 789 7.04 -9.52 -8.44
CA GLY A 789 8.29 -9.23 -9.14
C GLY A 789 9.14 -8.21 -8.39
N ALA A 790 10.03 -7.50 -9.10
CA ALA A 790 10.82 -6.44 -8.51
C ALA A 790 9.93 -5.23 -8.20
N SER A 791 9.52 -5.02 -6.95
CA SER A 791 8.60 -3.95 -6.53
C SER A 791 9.29 -2.95 -5.58
N ASN A 792 8.52 -2.07 -4.94
CA ASN A 792 9.01 -1.02 -4.04
C ASN A 792 9.40 -1.52 -2.63
N GLY A 793 10.07 -2.66 -2.58
CA GLY A 793 10.48 -3.34 -1.36
C GLY A 793 9.85 -4.72 -1.29
N LEU A 794 10.60 -5.68 -0.73
CA LEU A 794 10.20 -7.07 -0.67
C LEU A 794 8.82 -7.30 -0.02
N THR A 795 8.45 -6.41 0.92
CA THR A 795 7.21 -6.48 1.70
C THR A 795 6.15 -5.47 1.29
N ALA A 796 6.41 -4.67 0.25
CA ALA A 796 5.45 -3.68 -0.24
C ALA A 796 4.52 -4.33 -1.28
N PRO A 797 3.20 -4.22 -1.12
CA PRO A 797 2.25 -4.78 -2.09
C PRO A 797 2.30 -4.07 -3.44
N ASN A 798 1.91 -4.75 -4.52
CA ASN A 798 1.85 -4.18 -5.88
C ASN A 798 0.45 -4.27 -6.51
N GLY A 799 -0.20 -3.12 -6.71
CA GLY A 799 -1.56 -3.03 -7.27
C GLY A 799 -1.72 -3.69 -8.64
N PRO A 800 -0.85 -3.44 -9.64
CA PRO A 800 -0.94 -4.10 -10.95
C PRO A 800 -0.84 -5.62 -10.89
N SER A 801 -0.02 -6.17 -10.00
CA SER A 801 0.07 -7.63 -9.77
C SER A 801 -1.22 -8.20 -9.21
N GLN A 802 -1.86 -7.48 -8.28
CA GLN A 802 -3.19 -7.84 -7.76
C GLN A 802 -4.26 -7.80 -8.85
N GLN A 803 -4.27 -6.77 -9.71
CA GLN A 803 -5.17 -6.73 -10.86
C GLN A 803 -4.94 -7.90 -11.82
N ARG A 804 -3.68 -8.26 -12.08
CA ARG A 804 -3.32 -9.40 -12.97
C ARG A 804 -3.82 -10.72 -12.40
N VAL A 805 -3.64 -11.00 -11.10
CA VAL A 805 -4.11 -12.26 -10.51
C VAL A 805 -5.63 -12.36 -10.52
N ILE A 806 -6.34 -11.25 -10.29
CA ILE A 806 -7.81 -11.19 -10.41
C ILE A 806 -8.26 -11.54 -11.84
N ARG A 807 -7.68 -10.88 -12.86
CA ARG A 807 -8.00 -11.14 -14.26
C ARG A 807 -7.68 -12.59 -14.68
N GLN A 808 -6.58 -13.15 -14.18
CA GLN A 808 -6.23 -14.55 -14.43
C GLN A 808 -7.23 -15.53 -13.79
N ALA A 809 -7.68 -15.27 -12.56
CA ALA A 809 -8.68 -16.10 -11.90
C ALA A 809 -10.03 -16.04 -12.62
N LEU A 810 -10.45 -14.84 -13.08
CA LEU A 810 -11.64 -14.65 -13.91
C LEU A 810 -11.54 -15.42 -15.24
N ALA A 811 -10.40 -15.34 -15.93
CA ALA A 811 -10.14 -16.10 -17.14
C ALA A 811 -10.17 -17.61 -16.89
N SER A 812 -9.56 -18.08 -15.79
CA SER A 812 -9.61 -19.49 -15.39
C SER A 812 -11.03 -19.97 -15.05
N ALA A 813 -11.92 -19.08 -14.63
CA ALA A 813 -13.32 -19.39 -14.32
C ALA A 813 -14.24 -19.28 -15.55
N GLY A 814 -13.77 -18.67 -16.64
CA GLY A 814 -14.59 -18.32 -17.80
C GLY A 814 -15.65 -17.25 -17.48
N LEU A 815 -15.35 -16.33 -16.56
CA LEU A 815 -16.30 -15.31 -16.07
C LEU A 815 -15.83 -13.89 -16.40
N SER A 816 -16.79 -12.99 -16.59
CA SER A 816 -16.55 -11.55 -16.59
C SER A 816 -16.50 -10.98 -15.17
N ALA A 817 -15.88 -9.81 -14.98
CA ALA A 817 -15.77 -9.19 -13.67
C ALA A 817 -17.14 -8.79 -13.07
N ALA A 818 -18.08 -8.37 -13.91
CA ALA A 818 -19.44 -7.98 -13.50
C ALA A 818 -20.29 -9.16 -12.98
N GLU A 819 -19.87 -10.40 -13.25
CA GLU A 819 -20.55 -11.62 -12.77
C GLU A 819 -20.16 -12.03 -11.34
N VAL A 820 -19.19 -11.34 -10.72
CA VAL A 820 -18.85 -11.53 -9.30
C VAL A 820 -19.56 -10.47 -8.47
N ASP A 821 -20.25 -10.91 -7.42
CA ASP A 821 -21.13 -10.06 -6.60
C ASP A 821 -20.38 -9.45 -5.42
N ALA A 822 -19.44 -10.19 -4.84
CA ALA A 822 -18.71 -9.78 -3.65
C ALA A 822 -17.23 -10.16 -3.71
N VAL A 823 -16.39 -9.44 -2.96
CA VAL A 823 -15.00 -9.81 -2.71
C VAL A 823 -14.74 -9.82 -1.20
N GLU A 824 -14.27 -10.98 -0.74
CA GLU A 824 -13.58 -11.14 0.53
C GLU A 824 -12.11 -10.78 0.32
N ALA A 825 -11.74 -9.57 0.73
CA ALA A 825 -10.42 -9.00 0.50
C ALA A 825 -9.35 -9.61 1.40
N HIS A 826 -8.09 -9.36 1.04
CA HIS A 826 -6.99 -9.56 1.97
C HIS A 826 -7.09 -8.55 3.13
N GLY A 827 -7.39 -7.27 2.88
CA GLY A 827 -7.87 -6.27 3.85
C GLY A 827 -7.28 -6.39 5.25
N THR A 828 -6.02 -6.00 5.42
CA THR A 828 -5.29 -6.16 6.68
C THR A 828 -5.46 -4.98 7.63
N GLY A 829 -6.11 -3.89 7.20
CA GLY A 829 -6.21 -2.67 8.00
C GLY A 829 -4.94 -1.83 7.97
N THR A 830 -4.07 -2.04 6.97
CA THR A 830 -2.80 -1.32 6.85
C THR A 830 -2.97 -0.07 6.01
N THR A 831 -2.34 1.03 6.44
CA THR A 831 -2.48 2.34 5.78
C THR A 831 -2.05 2.32 4.31
N LEU A 832 -1.08 1.48 3.92
CA LEU A 832 -0.62 1.37 2.53
C LEU A 832 -1.32 0.23 1.75
N GLY A 833 -1.53 -0.92 2.38
CA GLY A 833 -2.01 -2.12 1.69
C GLY A 833 -3.48 -2.03 1.29
N ASP A 834 -4.31 -1.47 2.15
CA ASP A 834 -5.76 -1.39 1.90
C ASP A 834 -6.10 -0.47 0.73
N PRO A 835 -5.48 0.74 0.58
CA PRO A 835 -5.71 1.55 -0.61
C PRO A 835 -5.28 0.88 -1.92
N ILE A 836 -4.14 0.18 -1.91
CA ILE A 836 -3.64 -0.53 -3.09
C ILE A 836 -4.60 -1.65 -3.50
N GLU A 837 -5.11 -2.42 -2.55
CA GLU A 837 -6.09 -3.48 -2.83
C GLU A 837 -7.42 -2.90 -3.32
N ALA A 838 -7.94 -1.86 -2.67
CA ALA A 838 -9.19 -1.23 -3.07
C ALA A 838 -9.10 -0.67 -4.50
N GLN A 839 -8.00 -0.03 -4.87
CA GLN A 839 -7.75 0.46 -6.23
C GLN A 839 -7.66 -0.69 -7.25
N ALA A 840 -7.02 -1.81 -6.90
CA ALA A 840 -6.98 -2.98 -7.77
C ALA A 840 -8.38 -3.57 -8.01
N LEU A 841 -9.24 -3.57 -6.99
CA LEU A 841 -10.64 -4.01 -7.09
C LEU A 841 -11.49 -3.02 -7.90
N LEU A 842 -11.34 -1.71 -7.69
CA LEU A 842 -12.00 -0.68 -8.50
C LEU A 842 -11.64 -0.80 -9.98
N ALA A 843 -10.35 -0.99 -10.29
CA ALA A 843 -9.83 -1.13 -11.66
C ALA A 843 -10.15 -2.48 -12.34
N THR A 844 -10.75 -3.43 -11.61
CA THR A 844 -11.14 -4.75 -12.14
C THR A 844 -12.63 -4.98 -11.97
N TYR A 845 -13.07 -5.29 -10.76
CA TYR A 845 -14.45 -5.60 -10.42
C TYR A 845 -15.38 -4.38 -10.41
N GLY A 846 -14.87 -3.18 -10.18
CA GLY A 846 -15.64 -1.94 -10.12
C GLY A 846 -16.08 -1.40 -11.48
N GLN A 847 -15.56 -1.94 -12.58
CA GLN A 847 -15.84 -1.49 -13.94
C GLN A 847 -17.01 -2.25 -14.58
N ASP A 848 -17.66 -1.63 -15.58
CA ASP A 848 -18.72 -2.22 -16.41
C ASP A 848 -19.90 -2.82 -15.62
N ARG A 849 -20.21 -2.27 -14.44
CA ARG A 849 -21.32 -2.72 -13.60
C ARG A 849 -22.60 -1.97 -13.94
N ALA A 850 -23.73 -2.69 -13.90
CA ALA A 850 -25.04 -2.08 -14.05
C ALA A 850 -25.38 -1.21 -12.82
N GLU A 851 -26.08 -0.09 -13.05
CA GLU A 851 -26.52 0.82 -12.00
C GLU A 851 -27.29 0.07 -10.90
N GLY A 852 -26.94 0.33 -9.63
CA GLY A 852 -27.57 -0.32 -8.48
C GLY A 852 -27.09 -1.74 -8.18
N ARG A 853 -26.11 -2.29 -8.93
CA ARG A 853 -25.48 -3.60 -8.66
C ARG A 853 -23.97 -3.46 -8.40
N PRO A 854 -23.55 -2.81 -7.30
CA PRO A 854 -22.13 -2.68 -6.97
C PRO A 854 -21.48 -4.04 -6.68
N LEU A 855 -20.16 -4.06 -6.67
CA LEU A 855 -19.40 -5.13 -6.02
C LEU A 855 -19.40 -4.87 -4.52
N TRP A 856 -19.77 -5.86 -3.72
CA TRP A 856 -19.68 -5.77 -2.26
C TRP A 856 -18.29 -6.14 -1.76
N LEU A 857 -17.67 -5.28 -0.97
CA LEU A 857 -16.32 -5.46 -0.43
C LEU A 857 -16.35 -5.62 1.09
N GLY A 858 -15.68 -6.66 1.60
CA GLY A 858 -15.50 -6.83 3.04
C GLY A 858 -14.28 -7.69 3.39
N ALA A 859 -14.00 -7.79 4.70
CA ALA A 859 -12.88 -8.59 5.20
C ALA A 859 -13.16 -9.18 6.59
N ILE A 860 -13.02 -10.50 6.71
CA ILE A 860 -13.21 -11.31 7.92
C ILE A 860 -12.21 -10.94 9.03
N LYS A 861 -11.07 -10.35 8.66
CA LYS A 861 -10.04 -9.93 9.61
C LYS A 861 -10.55 -8.89 10.61
N SER A 862 -11.59 -8.14 10.25
CA SER A 862 -12.28 -7.23 11.18
C SER A 862 -12.94 -7.95 12.37
N ASN A 863 -13.25 -9.24 12.25
CA ASN A 863 -13.85 -10.05 13.34
C ASN A 863 -12.82 -10.88 14.10
N ILE A 864 -11.88 -11.50 13.37
CA ILE A 864 -10.98 -12.54 13.93
C ILE A 864 -9.51 -12.16 13.86
N GLY A 865 -9.15 -10.94 13.44
CA GLY A 865 -7.79 -10.54 13.15
C GLY A 865 -7.17 -11.29 11.96
N HIS A 866 -5.87 -11.08 11.76
CA HIS A 866 -5.11 -11.70 10.69
C HIS A 866 -4.60 -13.08 11.10
N THR A 867 -5.33 -14.14 10.72
CA THR A 867 -4.99 -15.55 10.97
C THR A 867 -3.84 -16.11 10.10
N GLN A 868 -2.99 -15.22 9.57
CA GLN A 868 -1.75 -15.52 8.87
C GLN A 868 -1.93 -16.52 7.71
N ALA A 869 -1.22 -17.66 7.69
CA ALA A 869 -1.34 -18.69 6.66
C ALA A 869 -2.77 -19.27 6.52
N ALA A 870 -3.61 -19.19 7.56
CA ALA A 870 -5.00 -19.62 7.53
C ALA A 870 -6.00 -18.54 7.04
N ALA A 871 -5.53 -17.32 6.74
CA ALA A 871 -6.40 -16.19 6.40
C ALA A 871 -7.24 -16.42 5.14
N GLY A 872 -6.64 -17.01 4.11
CA GLY A 872 -7.31 -17.32 2.86
C GLY A 872 -8.48 -18.29 3.02
N VAL A 873 -8.24 -19.43 3.68
CA VAL A 873 -9.27 -20.43 3.93
C VAL A 873 -10.37 -19.92 4.87
N ALA A 874 -10.05 -19.04 5.83
CA ALA A 874 -11.06 -18.38 6.66
C ALA A 874 -12.05 -17.56 5.80
N GLY A 875 -11.53 -16.82 4.82
CA GLY A 875 -12.33 -16.08 3.84
C GLY A 875 -13.20 -16.99 2.96
N VAL A 876 -12.67 -18.11 2.50
CA VAL A 876 -13.45 -19.12 1.75
C VAL A 876 -14.59 -19.66 2.59
N ILE A 877 -14.33 -20.10 3.84
CA ILE A 877 -15.37 -20.64 4.72
C ILE A 877 -16.46 -19.59 4.97
N LYS A 878 -16.09 -18.33 5.25
CA LYS A 878 -17.05 -17.23 5.40
C LYS A 878 -17.93 -17.07 4.16
N MET A 879 -17.35 -17.03 2.96
CA MET A 879 -18.12 -16.84 1.72
C MET A 879 -19.05 -18.02 1.44
N VAL A 880 -18.61 -19.26 1.69
CA VAL A 880 -19.50 -20.45 1.57
C VAL A 880 -20.68 -20.36 2.55
N MET A 881 -20.45 -19.95 3.80
CA MET A 881 -21.52 -19.77 4.76
C MET A 881 -22.47 -18.61 4.37
N ALA A 882 -21.93 -17.50 3.88
CA ALA A 882 -22.70 -16.36 3.39
C ALA A 882 -23.61 -16.73 2.19
N MET A 883 -23.10 -17.51 1.24
CA MET A 883 -23.89 -18.01 0.09
C MET A 883 -25.06 -18.87 0.54
N ARG A 884 -24.84 -19.75 1.53
CA ARG A 884 -25.87 -20.64 2.09
C ARG A 884 -26.91 -19.88 2.91
N ALA A 885 -26.51 -18.81 3.58
CA ALA A 885 -27.43 -17.96 4.35
C ALA A 885 -28.14 -16.90 3.49
N GLY A 886 -27.62 -16.60 2.29
CA GLY A 886 -28.12 -15.52 1.44
C GLY A 886 -27.90 -14.13 2.03
N VAL A 887 -26.84 -13.95 2.83
CA VAL A 887 -26.52 -12.69 3.53
C VAL A 887 -25.01 -12.47 3.52
N LEU A 888 -24.60 -11.24 3.20
CA LEU A 888 -23.23 -10.76 3.36
C LEU A 888 -23.09 -10.08 4.73
N PRO A 889 -22.27 -10.60 5.66
CA PRO A 889 -22.10 -9.99 6.98
C PRO A 889 -21.31 -8.67 6.88
N ARG A 890 -21.59 -7.74 7.79
CA ARG A 890 -20.87 -6.46 7.88
C ARG A 890 -19.38 -6.66 8.20
N THR A 891 -18.57 -5.73 7.74
CA THR A 891 -17.17 -5.53 8.14
C THR A 891 -17.16 -4.62 9.37
N LEU A 892 -16.47 -5.03 10.44
CA LEU A 892 -16.39 -4.25 11.67
C LEU A 892 -15.37 -3.11 11.57
N HIS A 893 -15.49 -2.15 12.49
CA HIS A 893 -14.56 -1.02 12.67
C HIS A 893 -14.42 -0.08 11.46
N VAL A 894 -15.47 0.00 10.63
CA VAL A 894 -15.56 0.98 9.54
C VAL A 894 -16.44 2.14 10.00
N ASP A 895 -15.80 3.20 10.52
CA ASP A 895 -16.49 4.45 10.86
C ASP A 895 -16.77 5.27 9.58
N GLU A 896 -15.71 5.53 8.80
CA GLU A 896 -15.76 6.14 7.47
C GLU A 896 -14.83 5.34 6.52
N PRO A 897 -15.18 5.17 5.24
CA PRO A 897 -14.26 4.63 4.24
C PRO A 897 -13.00 5.48 4.12
N SER A 898 -11.86 4.84 3.85
CA SER A 898 -10.57 5.54 3.70
C SER A 898 -10.62 6.58 2.58
N ARG A 899 -10.13 7.79 2.88
CA ARG A 899 -10.01 8.91 1.93
C ARG A 899 -8.84 8.77 0.97
N GLN A 900 -7.96 7.80 1.22
CA GLN A 900 -6.84 7.45 0.33
C GLN A 900 -7.31 6.61 -0.88
N VAL A 901 -8.59 6.25 -0.93
CA VAL A 901 -9.23 5.51 -2.02
C VAL A 901 -10.27 6.39 -2.68
N ASP A 902 -10.17 6.57 -4.00
CA ASP A 902 -11.24 7.17 -4.78
C ASP A 902 -12.35 6.14 -5.03
N TRP A 903 -13.28 6.02 -4.08
CA TRP A 903 -14.45 5.15 -4.18
C TRP A 903 -15.40 5.52 -5.32
N SER A 904 -15.25 6.71 -5.93
CA SER A 904 -16.08 7.14 -7.06
C SER A 904 -15.57 6.63 -8.43
N ALA A 905 -14.35 6.07 -8.47
CA ALA A 905 -13.73 5.54 -9.69
C ALA A 905 -14.36 4.23 -10.21
N GLY A 906 -15.28 3.61 -9.46
CA GLY A 906 -15.97 2.39 -9.85
C GLY A 906 -17.03 1.97 -8.85
N GLU A 907 -17.91 1.06 -9.26
CA GLU A 907 -19.06 0.63 -8.46
C GLU A 907 -18.67 -0.46 -7.45
N VAL A 908 -17.86 -0.09 -6.45
CA VAL A 908 -17.49 -0.94 -5.29
C VAL A 908 -18.05 -0.32 -4.01
N ARG A 909 -18.70 -1.12 -3.16
CA ARG A 909 -19.27 -0.65 -1.88
C ARG A 909 -18.80 -1.51 -0.72
N LEU A 910 -18.29 -0.86 0.32
CA LEU A 910 -17.94 -1.51 1.58
C LEU A 910 -19.18 -2.04 2.30
N LEU A 911 -19.09 -3.26 2.82
CA LEU A 911 -20.11 -3.89 3.66
C LEU A 911 -20.08 -3.28 5.06
N THR A 912 -20.60 -2.07 5.24
CA THR A 912 -20.71 -1.42 6.56
C THR A 912 -21.88 -1.94 7.39
N GLU A 913 -22.88 -2.54 6.73
CA GLU A 913 -24.02 -3.21 7.34
C GLU A 913 -24.20 -4.63 6.77
N ALA A 914 -25.01 -5.45 7.45
CA ALA A 914 -25.34 -6.78 6.97
C ALA A 914 -26.33 -6.66 5.81
N THR A 915 -25.94 -7.17 4.64
CA THR A 915 -26.67 -6.95 3.39
C THR A 915 -27.24 -8.27 2.87
N ALA A 916 -28.51 -8.28 2.49
CA ALA A 916 -29.10 -9.44 1.83
C ALA A 916 -28.39 -9.70 0.49
N TRP A 917 -28.10 -10.98 0.18
CA TRP A 917 -27.50 -11.38 -1.08
C TRP A 917 -28.60 -11.92 -2.01
N PRO A 918 -29.17 -11.08 -2.90
CA PRO A 918 -30.40 -11.41 -3.62
C PRO A 918 -30.22 -12.57 -4.59
N GLU A 919 -31.29 -13.33 -4.81
CA GLU A 919 -31.38 -14.30 -5.89
C GLU A 919 -31.71 -13.57 -7.19
N THR A 920 -30.83 -13.70 -8.19
CA THR A 920 -30.94 -12.98 -9.47
C THR A 920 -31.17 -13.91 -10.66
N GLY A 921 -31.32 -15.22 -10.41
CA GLY A 921 -31.31 -16.27 -11.44
C GLY A 921 -29.90 -16.68 -11.90
N GLN A 922 -28.85 -16.01 -11.41
CA GLN A 922 -27.46 -16.42 -11.54
C GLN A 922 -26.93 -16.93 -10.18
N PRO A 923 -25.99 -17.89 -10.16
CA PRO A 923 -25.35 -18.33 -8.93
C PRO A 923 -24.64 -17.18 -8.22
N ARG A 924 -24.78 -17.08 -6.89
CA ARG A 924 -24.00 -16.13 -6.08
C ARG A 924 -22.51 -16.42 -6.24
N ARG A 925 -21.70 -15.38 -6.50
CA ARG A 925 -20.25 -15.52 -6.73
C ARG A 925 -19.44 -14.54 -5.90
N ALA A 926 -18.38 -15.04 -5.26
CA ALA A 926 -17.43 -14.21 -4.53
C ALA A 926 -15.98 -14.48 -4.93
N GLY A 927 -15.20 -13.41 -5.07
CA GLY A 927 -13.75 -13.49 -5.09
C GLY A 927 -13.19 -13.53 -3.67
N VAL A 928 -12.10 -14.28 -3.46
CA VAL A 928 -11.36 -14.33 -2.19
C VAL A 928 -9.89 -14.05 -2.50
N SER A 929 -9.35 -12.97 -1.93
CA SER A 929 -7.97 -12.52 -2.14
C SER A 929 -7.08 -12.86 -0.94
N SER A 930 -5.84 -13.27 -1.20
CA SER A 930 -4.80 -13.29 -0.17
C SER A 930 -3.43 -12.94 -0.74
N PHE A 931 -2.73 -12.02 -0.08
CA PHE A 931 -1.44 -11.49 -0.54
C PHE A 931 -0.36 -11.78 0.50
N GLY A 932 0.68 -12.51 0.10
CA GLY A 932 1.80 -12.89 0.94
C GLY A 932 2.80 -11.74 1.07
N LEU A 933 3.41 -11.62 2.25
CA LEU A 933 4.43 -10.60 2.55
C LEU A 933 5.62 -10.64 1.57
N SER A 934 5.89 -11.76 0.90
CA SER A 934 6.96 -11.91 -0.09
C SER A 934 6.54 -11.59 -1.53
N GLY A 935 5.35 -11.01 -1.73
CA GLY A 935 4.79 -10.65 -3.03
C GLY A 935 4.01 -11.75 -3.75
N THR A 936 3.81 -12.93 -3.12
CA THR A 936 2.98 -13.99 -3.73
C THR A 936 1.51 -13.66 -3.56
N ASN A 937 0.78 -13.49 -4.66
CA ASN A 937 -0.64 -13.20 -4.63
C ASN A 937 -1.45 -14.43 -5.03
N ALA A 938 -2.57 -14.67 -4.36
CA ALA A 938 -3.53 -15.69 -4.73
C ALA A 938 -4.94 -15.11 -4.75
N HIS A 939 -5.72 -15.45 -5.78
CA HIS A 939 -7.12 -15.07 -5.89
C HIS A 939 -7.95 -16.28 -6.33
N THR A 940 -9.07 -16.52 -5.65
CA THR A 940 -9.96 -17.66 -5.92
C THR A 940 -11.40 -17.18 -6.04
N ILE A 941 -12.14 -17.68 -7.04
CA ILE A 941 -13.56 -17.41 -7.24
C ILE A 941 -14.37 -18.59 -6.75
N ILE A 942 -15.20 -18.34 -5.75
CA ILE A 942 -16.14 -19.28 -5.16
C ILE A 942 -17.54 -19.00 -5.73
N GLU A 943 -18.24 -20.06 -6.09
CA GLU A 943 -19.62 -19.99 -6.61
C GLU A 943 -20.54 -20.86 -5.76
N GLN A 944 -21.78 -20.39 -5.61
CA GLN A 944 -22.88 -21.11 -5.00
C GLN A 944 -23.01 -22.51 -5.60
N ALA A 945 -23.20 -23.51 -4.74
CA ALA A 945 -23.50 -24.86 -5.18
C ALA A 945 -24.76 -24.85 -6.08
N PRO A 946 -24.80 -25.67 -7.15
CA PRO A 946 -26.02 -25.80 -7.95
C PRO A 946 -27.14 -26.28 -7.04
N ASP A 947 -28.33 -25.71 -7.22
CA ASP A 947 -29.53 -26.25 -6.61
C ASP A 947 -29.58 -27.74 -6.98
N LEU A 948 -29.66 -28.60 -5.97
CA LEU A 948 -30.13 -29.94 -6.24
C LEU A 948 -31.50 -29.70 -6.86
N GLU A 949 -31.68 -30.02 -8.16
CA GLU A 949 -33.00 -30.38 -8.64
C GLU A 949 -33.55 -31.25 -7.53
N GLU A 950 -34.60 -30.80 -6.84
CA GLU A 950 -35.28 -31.59 -5.81
C GLU A 950 -35.38 -32.96 -6.44
N ALA A 951 -34.54 -33.90 -5.98
CA ALA A 951 -34.45 -35.22 -6.58
C ALA A 951 -35.83 -35.74 -6.36
N GLN A 952 -36.66 -35.68 -7.44
CA GLN A 952 -38.11 -35.55 -7.36
C GLN A 952 -38.53 -36.35 -6.15
N ALA A 953 -38.88 -35.65 -5.05
CA ALA A 953 -39.36 -36.34 -3.87
C ALA A 953 -40.37 -37.33 -4.44
N PRO A 954 -40.15 -38.66 -4.34
CA PRO A 954 -40.97 -39.62 -5.04
C PRO A 954 -42.40 -39.20 -4.71
N GLU A 955 -43.15 -38.85 -5.77
CA GLU A 955 -44.50 -38.30 -5.75
C GLU A 955 -45.10 -38.57 -4.40
N GLN A 956 -45.39 -37.52 -3.59
CA GLN A 956 -46.05 -37.67 -2.30
C GLN A 956 -47.03 -38.83 -2.39
N ALA A 957 -46.64 -39.98 -1.83
CA ALA A 957 -47.56 -41.08 -1.68
C ALA A 957 -48.69 -40.45 -0.88
N GLY A 958 -49.88 -40.40 -1.49
CA GLY A 958 -50.99 -39.59 -1.02
C GLY A 958 -51.25 -39.77 0.47
N PRO A 959 -51.95 -38.82 1.13
CA PRO A 959 -52.15 -38.87 2.57
C PRO A 959 -52.83 -40.19 2.98
N GLY A 960 -52.04 -41.17 3.44
CA GLY A 960 -52.59 -42.51 3.68
C GLY A 960 -51.64 -43.70 3.61
N ALA A 961 -50.44 -43.63 4.18
CA ALA A 961 -49.80 -44.81 4.79
C ALA A 961 -48.82 -44.35 5.88
N PRO A 962 -49.14 -44.52 7.18
CA PRO A 962 -48.14 -44.28 8.22
C PRO A 962 -47.04 -45.33 8.03
N VAL A 963 -45.77 -44.90 7.93
CA VAL A 963 -44.67 -45.79 8.32
C VAL A 963 -44.82 -46.00 9.82
N SER A 964 -45.67 -46.97 10.20
CA SER A 964 -46.01 -47.24 11.58
C SER A 964 -44.79 -47.80 12.32
N ALA A 965 -44.47 -47.21 13.48
CA ALA A 965 -43.66 -47.83 14.53
C ALA A 965 -42.32 -48.45 14.08
N ALA A 966 -41.55 -47.76 13.24
CA ALA A 966 -40.18 -48.17 12.98
C ALA A 966 -39.32 -47.72 14.16
N VAL A 967 -39.02 -48.65 15.06
CA VAL A 967 -37.96 -48.50 16.06
C VAL A 967 -36.66 -48.05 15.37
N VAL A 968 -36.16 -46.85 15.71
CA VAL A 968 -34.96 -46.27 15.10
C VAL A 968 -33.75 -46.46 16.03
N PRO A 969 -32.66 -47.09 15.58
CA PRO A 969 -31.44 -47.18 16.37
C PRO A 969 -30.60 -45.90 16.24
N TRP A 970 -30.25 -45.27 17.36
CA TRP A 970 -29.17 -44.28 17.43
C TRP A 970 -27.89 -44.96 17.90
N LEU A 971 -26.87 -44.91 17.04
CA LEU A 971 -25.55 -45.50 17.29
C LEU A 971 -24.61 -44.43 17.83
N VAL A 972 -24.01 -44.67 19.00
CA VAL A 972 -22.99 -43.79 19.59
C VAL A 972 -21.77 -44.63 19.91
N SER A 973 -20.56 -44.13 19.61
CA SER A 973 -19.34 -44.86 19.94
C SER A 973 -18.20 -43.92 20.33
N GLY A 974 -17.21 -44.45 21.06
CA GLY A 974 -15.98 -43.76 21.45
C GLY A 974 -14.80 -44.73 21.60
N GLN A 975 -13.58 -44.22 21.55
CA GLN A 975 -12.37 -45.03 21.76
C GLN A 975 -12.14 -45.40 23.23
N SER A 976 -12.77 -44.69 24.16
CA SER A 976 -12.79 -44.99 25.60
C SER A 976 -14.22 -44.91 26.14
N ARG A 977 -14.44 -45.34 27.39
CA ARG A 977 -15.75 -45.20 28.05
C ARG A 977 -16.08 -43.73 28.27
N GLU A 978 -15.08 -42.93 28.60
CA GLU A 978 -15.17 -41.49 28.82
C GLU A 978 -15.56 -40.78 27.52
N ALA A 979 -14.93 -41.14 26.40
CA ALA A 979 -15.27 -40.60 25.08
C ALA A 979 -16.70 -40.96 24.64
N LEU A 980 -17.15 -42.18 24.91
CA LEU A 980 -18.54 -42.58 24.65
C LEU A 980 -19.54 -41.72 25.44
N ARG A 981 -19.26 -41.46 26.72
CA ARG A 981 -20.09 -40.61 27.58
C ARG A 981 -20.14 -39.17 27.07
N ALA A 982 -18.97 -38.58 26.80
CA ALA A 982 -18.86 -37.22 26.27
C ALA A 982 -19.58 -37.08 24.92
N GLN A 983 -19.51 -38.10 24.05
CA GLN A 983 -20.22 -38.09 22.78
C GLN A 983 -21.74 -38.15 22.96
N ALA A 984 -22.22 -38.96 23.91
CA ALA A 984 -23.65 -39.02 24.24
C ALA A 984 -24.16 -37.69 24.83
N GLU A 985 -23.36 -37.03 25.67
CA GLU A 985 -23.65 -35.71 26.24
C GLU A 985 -23.73 -34.63 25.16
N ARG A 986 -22.73 -34.54 24.27
CA ARG A 986 -22.74 -33.58 23.15
C ARG A 986 -23.94 -33.79 22.22
N LEU A 987 -24.23 -35.04 21.88
CA LEU A 987 -25.37 -35.38 21.03
C LEU A 987 -26.70 -35.04 21.71
N TYR A 988 -26.82 -35.31 23.01
CA TYR A 988 -27.97 -34.90 23.80
C TYR A 988 -28.14 -33.37 23.78
N GLY A 989 -27.09 -32.61 24.06
CA GLY A 989 -27.11 -31.14 24.05
C GLY A 989 -27.52 -30.57 22.69
N HIS A 990 -27.03 -31.17 21.60
CA HIS A 990 -27.39 -30.75 20.24
C HIS A 990 -28.86 -31.02 19.88
N LEU A 991 -29.38 -32.19 20.28
CA LEU A 991 -30.73 -32.63 19.90
C LEU A 991 -31.82 -32.17 20.87
N ALA A 992 -31.52 -31.87 22.13
CA ALA A 992 -32.53 -31.56 23.14
C ALA A 992 -33.42 -30.36 22.78
N GLY A 993 -32.87 -29.34 22.07
CA GLY A 993 -33.59 -28.14 21.66
C GLY A 993 -33.95 -28.03 20.17
N ARG A 994 -33.70 -29.06 19.37
CA ARG A 994 -33.80 -29.03 17.89
C ARG A 994 -34.89 -29.95 17.35
N GLU A 995 -36.16 -29.61 17.61
CA GLU A 995 -37.32 -30.41 17.18
C GLU A 995 -37.46 -30.52 15.65
N ASP A 996 -36.80 -29.63 14.90
CA ASP A 996 -36.72 -29.64 13.44
C ASP A 996 -35.92 -30.82 12.87
N ILE A 997 -35.08 -31.49 13.67
CA ILE A 997 -34.32 -32.66 13.24
C ILE A 997 -35.14 -33.93 13.47
N GLY A 998 -35.50 -34.65 12.40
CA GLY A 998 -36.23 -35.91 12.48
C GLY A 998 -35.45 -37.02 13.20
N VAL A 999 -36.17 -37.92 13.89
CA VAL A 999 -35.57 -39.07 14.59
C VAL A 999 -34.85 -40.01 13.62
N LEU A 1000 -35.43 -40.22 12.42
CA LEU A 1000 -34.85 -41.02 11.35
C LEU A 1000 -33.59 -40.39 10.78
N ASP A 1001 -33.58 -39.07 10.57
CA ASP A 1001 -32.42 -38.34 10.02
C ASP A 1001 -31.23 -38.43 10.98
N ALA A 1002 -31.48 -38.20 12.28
CA ALA A 1002 -30.46 -38.38 13.31
C ALA A 1002 -29.91 -39.82 13.33
N GLY A 1003 -30.79 -40.83 13.23
CA GLY A 1003 -30.38 -42.23 13.18
C GLY A 1003 -29.56 -42.58 11.94
N HIS A 1004 -29.98 -42.07 10.77
CA HIS A 1004 -29.28 -42.24 9.50
C HIS A 1004 -27.87 -41.62 9.55
N THR A 1005 -27.74 -40.38 10.02
CA THR A 1005 -26.45 -39.70 10.16
C THR A 1005 -25.52 -40.44 11.12
N LEU A 1006 -26.03 -40.91 12.26
CA LEU A 1006 -25.23 -41.66 13.22
C LEU A 1006 -24.73 -43.01 12.67
N ALA A 1007 -25.51 -43.64 11.78
CA ALA A 1007 -25.11 -44.90 11.13
C ALA A 1007 -24.00 -44.72 10.08
N ALA A 1008 -23.86 -43.52 9.50
CA ALA A 1008 -22.81 -43.20 8.54
C ALA A 1008 -21.44 -42.93 9.20
N ARG A 1009 -21.40 -42.60 10.50
CA ARG A 1009 -20.16 -42.23 11.21
C ARG A 1009 -19.20 -43.40 11.43
N THR A 1010 -17.95 -43.08 11.74
CA THR A 1010 -16.95 -44.07 12.19
C THR A 1010 -17.39 -44.72 13.51
N VAL A 1011 -17.24 -46.05 13.62
CA VAL A 1011 -17.66 -46.82 14.80
C VAL A 1011 -16.45 -47.33 15.58
N PHE A 1012 -16.32 -46.90 16.83
CA PHE A 1012 -15.21 -47.22 17.73
C PHE A 1012 -15.50 -48.40 18.68
N GLU A 1013 -14.55 -48.78 19.53
CA GLU A 1013 -14.64 -49.98 20.38
C GLU A 1013 -15.74 -49.90 21.43
N HIS A 1014 -15.86 -48.78 22.15
CA HIS A 1014 -16.93 -48.59 23.14
C HIS A 1014 -18.16 -48.05 22.43
N ARG A 1015 -19.28 -48.78 22.54
CA ARG A 1015 -20.49 -48.52 21.75
C ARG A 1015 -21.71 -48.48 22.65
N ALA A 1016 -22.65 -47.61 22.31
CA ALA A 1016 -24.02 -47.60 22.80
C ALA A 1016 -24.99 -47.62 21.62
N VAL A 1017 -26.05 -48.42 21.72
CA VAL A 1017 -27.18 -48.41 20.79
C VAL A 1017 -28.42 -48.02 21.58
N LEU A 1018 -29.06 -46.94 21.16
CA LEU A 1018 -30.29 -46.44 21.75
C LEU A 1018 -31.44 -46.79 20.80
N VAL A 1019 -32.46 -47.45 21.32
CA VAL A 1019 -33.54 -48.05 20.55
C VAL A 1019 -34.84 -47.45 21.06
N GLY A 1020 -35.53 -46.68 20.22
CA GLY A 1020 -36.76 -46.00 20.59
C GLY A 1020 -37.65 -45.72 19.39
N GLU A 1021 -38.95 -45.57 19.67
CA GLU A 1021 -39.98 -45.23 18.68
C GLU A 1021 -40.23 -43.72 18.61
N ASP A 1022 -39.76 -42.97 19.62
CA ASP A 1022 -39.96 -41.55 19.78
C ASP A 1022 -38.69 -40.83 20.27
N ARG A 1023 -38.64 -39.51 20.05
CA ARG A 1023 -37.50 -38.65 20.38
C ARG A 1023 -37.20 -38.64 21.89
N GLU A 1024 -38.23 -38.62 22.73
CA GLU A 1024 -38.07 -38.49 24.19
C GLU A 1024 -37.35 -39.72 24.75
N THR A 1025 -37.74 -40.91 24.29
CA THR A 1025 -37.12 -42.18 24.65
C THR A 1025 -35.63 -42.21 24.26
N LEU A 1026 -35.29 -41.76 23.05
CA LEU A 1026 -33.91 -41.74 22.56
C LEU A 1026 -33.04 -40.69 23.28
N LEU A 1027 -33.57 -39.49 23.56
CA LEU A 1027 -32.90 -38.47 24.36
C LEU A 1027 -32.65 -38.91 25.80
N ARG A 1028 -33.62 -39.59 26.42
CA ARG A 1028 -33.47 -40.17 27.77
C ARG A 1028 -32.37 -41.23 27.79
N GLY A 1029 -32.30 -42.06 26.74
CA GLY A 1029 -31.22 -43.01 26.56
C GLY A 1029 -29.85 -42.32 26.47
N LEU A 1030 -29.73 -41.23 25.70
CA LEU A 1030 -28.47 -40.51 25.55
C LEU A 1030 -27.99 -39.95 26.89
N ARG A 1031 -28.90 -39.34 27.66
CA ARG A 1031 -28.60 -38.85 29.00
C ARG A 1031 -28.12 -39.98 29.91
N ALA A 1032 -28.77 -41.15 29.87
CA ALA A 1032 -28.35 -42.30 30.67
C ALA A 1032 -26.96 -42.82 30.27
N VAL A 1033 -26.62 -42.83 28.97
CA VAL A 1033 -25.28 -43.18 28.50
C VAL A 1033 -24.26 -42.15 28.99
N ALA A 1034 -24.56 -40.85 28.90
CA ALA A 1034 -23.70 -39.77 29.37
C ALA A 1034 -23.38 -39.87 30.88
N GLU A 1035 -24.40 -40.13 31.70
CA GLU A 1035 -24.29 -40.31 33.16
C GLU A 1035 -23.64 -41.66 33.56
N GLY A 1036 -23.38 -42.54 32.60
CA GLY A 1036 -22.82 -43.87 32.85
C GLY A 1036 -23.80 -44.88 33.45
N GLY A 1037 -25.10 -44.61 33.36
CA GLY A 1037 -26.19 -45.46 33.86
C GLY A 1037 -26.67 -46.51 32.84
N ILE A 1038 -27.63 -47.32 33.29
CA ILE A 1038 -28.34 -48.32 32.47
C ILE A 1038 -29.79 -47.83 32.31
N ALA A 1039 -30.29 -47.75 31.08
CA ALA A 1039 -31.67 -47.38 30.78
C ALA A 1039 -32.36 -48.41 29.87
N SER A 1040 -33.68 -48.56 30.01
CA SER A 1040 -34.50 -49.37 29.10
C SER A 1040 -34.38 -48.81 27.68
N GLY A 1041 -34.00 -49.65 26.72
CA GLY A 1041 -33.78 -49.24 25.33
C GLY A 1041 -32.35 -48.79 25.00
N ALA A 1042 -31.42 -48.75 25.96
CA ALA A 1042 -30.00 -48.46 25.71
C ALA A 1042 -29.12 -49.69 25.99
N VAL A 1043 -28.34 -50.13 25.00
CA VAL A 1043 -27.40 -51.26 25.11
C VAL A 1043 -25.98 -50.74 24.93
N GLN A 1044 -25.12 -50.93 25.95
CA GLN A 1044 -23.70 -50.56 25.89
C GLN A 1044 -22.81 -51.81 25.80
N GLY A 1045 -21.69 -51.71 25.09
CA GLY A 1045 -20.72 -52.80 24.97
C GLY A 1045 -19.34 -52.34 24.47
N GLN A 1046 -18.35 -53.21 24.57
CA GLN A 1046 -17.01 -53.01 24.02
C GLN A 1046 -16.69 -54.10 22.98
N ALA A 1047 -16.27 -53.70 21.80
CA ALA A 1047 -15.75 -54.63 20.80
C ALA A 1047 -14.35 -55.10 21.19
N VAL A 1048 -14.11 -56.43 21.25
CA VAL A 1048 -12.79 -57.00 21.58
C VAL A 1048 -12.08 -57.39 20.29
N THR A 1049 -10.98 -56.71 19.95
CA THR A 1049 -10.14 -57.08 18.81
C THR A 1049 -9.06 -58.09 19.23
N GLY A 1050 -9.34 -59.38 19.02
CA GLY A 1050 -8.34 -60.45 18.99
C GLY A 1050 -8.26 -61.38 20.21
N ALA A 1051 -9.08 -62.45 20.23
CA ALA A 1051 -8.73 -63.75 20.80
C ALA A 1051 -9.69 -64.85 20.30
N SER A 1052 -9.15 -66.06 20.14
CA SER A 1052 -9.79 -67.29 19.70
C SER A 1052 -11.29 -67.43 20.02
N ARG A 1053 -12.05 -67.98 19.06
CA ARG A 1053 -13.39 -68.59 19.26
C ARG A 1053 -13.46 -69.29 20.62
N ARG A 1054 -14.18 -68.69 21.58
CA ARG A 1054 -14.87 -69.43 22.63
C ARG A 1054 -16.35 -69.13 22.50
N SER A 1055 -17.12 -70.19 22.35
CA SER A 1055 -18.57 -70.17 22.23
C SER A 1055 -19.19 -69.50 23.45
N CYS A 1056 -19.89 -68.39 23.26
CA CYS A 1056 -20.92 -67.95 24.20
C CYS A 1056 -22.28 -68.22 23.54
N SER A 1057 -22.86 -69.36 23.88
CA SER A 1057 -24.19 -69.77 23.47
C SER A 1057 -25.23 -69.00 24.29
N ARG A 1058 -25.74 -67.87 23.75
CA ARG A 1058 -27.10 -67.33 23.92
C ARG A 1058 -27.13 -65.88 23.42
N VAL A 1059 -27.54 -65.69 22.16
CA VAL A 1059 -28.46 -64.65 21.63
C VAL A 1059 -28.54 -64.94 20.12
N ARG A 1060 -29.51 -65.75 19.70
CA ARG A 1060 -29.85 -65.92 18.28
C ARG A 1060 -30.92 -64.88 17.94
N ALA A 1061 -30.49 -63.76 17.35
CA ALA A 1061 -31.30 -62.90 16.48
C ALA A 1061 -30.50 -61.72 15.86
N LEU A 1062 -29.33 -61.34 16.37
CA LEU A 1062 -28.59 -60.14 15.89
C LEU A 1062 -27.20 -60.42 15.28
N SER A 1063 -26.83 -61.68 15.08
CA SER A 1063 -25.46 -62.09 14.73
C SER A 1063 -25.06 -61.93 13.25
N ALA A 1064 -25.87 -61.28 12.40
CA ALA A 1064 -25.52 -61.07 10.98
C ALA A 1064 -24.72 -59.78 10.69
N TRP A 1065 -24.53 -58.90 11.68
CA TRP A 1065 -23.87 -57.59 11.49
C TRP A 1065 -22.44 -57.50 12.08
N ALA A 1066 -21.86 -58.63 12.51
CA ALA A 1066 -20.50 -58.67 13.06
C ALA A 1066 -19.39 -58.83 12.01
N TRP A 1067 -19.75 -58.98 10.72
CA TRP A 1067 -18.79 -59.07 9.62
C TRP A 1067 -19.31 -58.21 8.47
N GLY A 1068 -18.73 -57.02 8.30
CA GLY A 1068 -19.17 -56.02 7.34
C GLY A 1068 -18.96 -56.45 5.88
N GLY A 1069 -19.90 -57.22 5.34
CA GLY A 1069 -19.99 -57.55 3.93
C GLY A 1069 -21.43 -57.62 3.47
N SER A 1070 -21.79 -56.78 2.49
CA SER A 1070 -23.04 -56.87 1.74
C SER A 1070 -23.07 -58.17 0.93
N CYS A 1071 -24.08 -59.01 1.12
CA CYS A 1071 -24.40 -60.09 0.17
C CYS A 1071 -25.92 -60.19 0.00
N THR A 1072 -26.41 -59.63 -1.11
CA THR A 1072 -27.76 -59.84 -1.64
C THR A 1072 -27.76 -61.02 -2.60
N THR A 1073 -28.20 -62.20 -2.15
CA THR A 1073 -29.06 -63.16 -2.89
C THR A 1073 -29.30 -64.44 -2.08
N PRO A 1074 -30.52 -65.03 -2.08
CA PRO A 1074 -30.81 -66.30 -1.42
C PRO A 1074 -30.69 -67.49 -2.39
N ILE A 1075 -30.44 -68.72 -1.87
CA ILE A 1075 -30.78 -70.10 -2.39
C ILE A 1075 -29.71 -71.13 -1.90
N PRO A 1076 -30.06 -72.42 -1.62
CA PRO A 1076 -29.83 -73.02 -0.30
C PRO A 1076 -28.81 -74.17 -0.23
N CYS A 1077 -28.61 -74.62 1.03
CA CYS A 1077 -27.77 -75.67 1.59
C CYS A 1077 -27.38 -76.88 0.73
N SER A 1078 -26.08 -77.23 0.74
CA SER A 1078 -25.53 -78.56 1.12
C SER A 1078 -23.98 -78.51 1.20
N PRO A 1079 -23.30 -79.30 2.06
CA PRO A 1079 -21.88 -79.14 2.36
C PRO A 1079 -20.98 -80.15 1.63
N VAL A 1080 -19.68 -79.82 1.44
CA VAL A 1080 -18.47 -80.69 1.56
C VAL A 1080 -17.23 -79.90 1.06
N PRO A 1081 -16.04 -80.10 1.65
CA PRO A 1081 -14.92 -79.13 1.68
C PRO A 1081 -13.89 -79.37 0.58
N TRP A 1082 -12.82 -78.57 0.47
CA TRP A 1082 -11.41 -79.01 0.32
C TRP A 1082 -10.45 -77.82 0.12
N THR A 1083 -9.22 -78.08 0.51
CA THR A 1083 -8.08 -77.23 0.86
C THR A 1083 -7.12 -76.84 -0.28
N ARG A 1084 -6.31 -75.79 0.01
CA ARG A 1084 -4.85 -75.63 -0.22
C ARG A 1084 -4.29 -74.92 -1.48
N CYS A 1085 -3.31 -74.04 -1.15
CA CYS A 1085 -2.11 -73.59 -1.88
C CYS A 1085 -2.31 -72.69 -3.11
N ALA A 1086 -1.92 -71.40 -3.09
CA ALA A 1086 -0.57 -70.81 -2.98
C ALA A 1086 0.35 -71.12 -4.17
N ARG A 1087 0.46 -70.17 -5.11
CA ARG A 1087 1.69 -69.41 -5.47
C ARG A 1087 1.69 -68.96 -6.94
N THR A 1088 2.03 -67.67 -7.12
CA THR A 1088 2.78 -67.04 -8.22
C THR A 1088 2.20 -67.12 -9.63
N TRP A 1089 2.08 -65.98 -10.32
CA TRP A 1089 3.02 -65.54 -11.36
C TRP A 1089 2.58 -64.14 -11.85
N THR A 1090 3.59 -63.36 -12.21
CA THR A 1090 3.55 -61.92 -12.47
C THR A 1090 3.59 -61.65 -13.98
N TRP A 1091 3.04 -60.50 -14.38
CA TRP A 1091 3.44 -59.61 -15.50
C TRP A 1091 2.78 -59.67 -16.92
N LEU A 1092 2.34 -58.45 -17.31
CA LEU A 1092 2.16 -57.77 -18.63
C LEU A 1092 1.13 -58.32 -19.64
N TRP A 1093 0.01 -57.60 -19.89
CA TRP A 1093 -0.21 -56.56 -20.95
C TRP A 1093 0.04 -57.12 -22.37
N THR A 1094 -0.89 -57.13 -23.35
CA THR A 1094 -1.62 -55.98 -23.94
C THR A 1094 -2.62 -56.49 -25.02
N VAL A 1095 -3.72 -55.75 -25.28
CA VAL A 1095 -4.47 -55.60 -26.57
C VAL A 1095 -5.33 -56.81 -27.05
N ARG A 1096 -6.60 -56.74 -27.50
CA ARG A 1096 -7.49 -55.70 -28.07
C ARG A 1096 -8.98 -56.14 -28.00
N CYS A 1097 -9.85 -55.15 -28.16
CA CYS A 1097 -11.32 -55.09 -28.19
C CYS A 1097 -12.12 -56.09 -29.04
N VAL A 1098 -13.45 -55.96 -28.85
CA VAL A 1098 -14.64 -56.35 -29.65
C VAL A 1098 -15.31 -57.59 -29.08
N ARG A 1099 -16.42 -57.47 -28.34
CA ARG A 1099 -17.70 -56.85 -28.75
C ARG A 1099 -18.54 -56.44 -27.54
#